data_AF-A0AB72UJF7-F1
#
_entry.id   AF-A0AB72UJF7-F1
#
_cell.length_a   1.000
_cell.length_b   1.000
_cell.length_c   1.000
_cell.angle_alpha   90.00
_cell.angle_beta   90.00
_cell.angle_gamma   90.00
#
_symmetry.space_group_name_H-M   'P 1'
#
loop_
_entity.id
_entity.type
_entity.pdbx_description
1 polymer ?
#
loop_
_entity_poly.entity_id
_entity_poly.type
_entity_poly.pdbx_seq_one_letter_code
_entity_poly.pdbx_strand_id
1 'polypeptide(L)'
;MSPKSPATIENSPGLSLDASPSPHQESLERNEAEAPIHLGQWVLVNGVKRNWVKETQTYDEEPHQWFGCVVHIGSNFVKVEAPKFEWGWNSTRIHFDDVWSKLVLISDAEAKAYIAEKVDHFTQKSMKLIEELNSLSSRLGLNPRGMLSVATREAAGTDLALSTMSAQSDLQSYKNALIESKDTTIPTLFKEIKKVNLELAGWLGASSLSMQSQIGEMKSFVTQIEDRVFNIGLYAGFAEDAVKCCDGEPATINDKLHVMQRRCYMDEECLANYQAGGMTFEEIHEFDAWISEPENRDRILPFPRTVVAMRVRRHDAEREWDGSIGDLFNNLSLKMADKFTYLYIRNGDQVWRVSTEIDFGHMIFPDRDAVNPLEPMMVKMFGDRVDKFMPVREFEHRVEQHAIYEAWIRDNPYDEWKLSNPGGTKHQWNLQNPYRDMAFNAKEWTPVDHTNIYYDEAVAARSREITHYNRIATVIQGLFDRSEALHPHLPVHSWKPESFANAIELVYDANHVLTFGDEPDFKSYIAKCNAEIGVGSVVIGQEQFWLKKEAEKEMRRRNLDFRLSEGERYREFRFFRPYDNPGPDKIARVEEWKPRSKKAQFSWNRNSRTDYRKLIPCSISVPATELFNISAYRPGDFKQFFQDPRSREKYIKWAPFLMAAEDWWMENGPHKAPE
;
A
#
# COMPACT_ATOMS: atom_id res chain seq x y z
N MET A 1 48.94 22.67 -48.12
CA MET A 1 48.27 22.82 -46.81
C MET A 1 46.86 22.32 -46.98
N SER A 2 46.66 21.04 -46.66
CA SER A 2 45.42 20.31 -46.92
C SER A 2 44.73 20.03 -45.57
N PRO A 3 43.42 20.28 -45.44
CA PRO A 3 42.70 20.01 -44.22
C PRO A 3 42.44 18.51 -44.09
N LYS A 4 42.77 17.96 -42.92
CA LYS A 4 42.54 16.56 -42.55
C LYS A 4 41.06 16.32 -42.27
N SER A 5 40.60 15.19 -42.78
CA SER A 5 39.30 14.53 -42.59
C SER A 5 38.97 14.25 -41.11
N PRO A 6 37.68 14.26 -40.73
CA PRO A 6 37.23 13.88 -39.39
C PRO A 6 37.24 12.35 -39.22
N ALA A 7 37.69 11.92 -38.04
CA ALA A 7 37.87 10.53 -37.67
C ALA A 7 36.54 9.80 -37.46
N THR A 8 36.52 8.57 -37.98
CA THR A 8 35.54 7.51 -37.84
C THR A 8 35.26 7.20 -36.36
N ILE A 9 34.00 7.27 -35.94
CA ILE A 9 33.54 6.74 -34.65
C ILE A 9 33.38 5.23 -34.83
N GLU A 10 34.28 4.46 -34.23
CA GLU A 10 34.24 3.01 -34.21
C GLU A 10 33.12 2.49 -33.30
N ASN A 11 32.23 1.68 -33.91
CA ASN A 11 31.48 0.55 -33.35
C ASN A 11 31.29 0.47 -31.83
N SER A 12 30.12 0.92 -31.37
CA SER A 12 29.52 0.52 -30.10
C SER A 12 29.26 -1.00 -30.07
N PRO A 13 29.65 -1.74 -29.01
CA PRO A 13 29.14 -3.08 -28.82
C PRO A 13 27.68 -2.97 -28.38
N GLY A 14 26.77 -3.52 -29.19
CA GLY A 14 25.37 -3.64 -28.83
C GLY A 14 25.21 -4.47 -27.57
N LEU A 15 24.73 -3.87 -26.48
CA LEU A 15 24.09 -4.62 -25.41
C LEU A 15 22.76 -5.14 -25.95
N SER A 16 22.74 -6.43 -26.26
CA SER A 16 21.51 -7.20 -26.48
C SER A 16 20.57 -7.01 -25.30
N LEU A 17 19.33 -6.64 -25.60
CA LEU A 17 18.17 -6.57 -24.70
C LEU A 17 17.71 -7.97 -24.25
N ASP A 18 18.61 -8.71 -23.63
CA ASP A 18 18.31 -9.89 -22.81
C ASP A 18 18.63 -9.56 -21.36
N ALA A 19 17.98 -8.55 -20.80
CA ALA A 19 17.88 -8.39 -19.36
C ALA A 19 16.75 -9.28 -18.82
N SER A 20 16.86 -10.59 -19.10
CA SER A 20 16.25 -11.58 -18.23
C SER A 20 16.90 -11.41 -16.85
N PRO A 21 16.21 -11.64 -15.71
CA PRO A 21 16.93 -11.93 -14.48
C PRO A 21 17.94 -13.02 -14.83
N SER A 22 19.23 -12.78 -14.50
CA SER A 22 20.32 -13.73 -14.76
C SER A 22 19.82 -15.15 -14.51
N PRO A 23 20.15 -16.14 -15.37
CA PRO A 23 19.75 -17.52 -15.11
C PRO A 23 20.16 -17.86 -13.69
N HIS A 24 19.18 -18.28 -12.87
CA HIS A 24 19.44 -18.82 -11.55
C HIS A 24 20.52 -19.90 -11.71
N GLN A 25 21.63 -19.73 -11.01
CA GLN A 25 22.74 -20.66 -11.13
C GLN A 25 22.37 -21.94 -10.39
N GLU A 26 22.23 -23.05 -11.12
CA GLU A 26 22.02 -24.38 -10.54
C GLU A 26 23.23 -24.84 -9.70
N SER A 27 24.39 -24.20 -9.88
CA SER A 27 25.63 -24.50 -9.17
C SER A 27 26.54 -23.29 -8.99
N LEU A 28 27.23 -23.21 -7.85
CA LEU A 28 28.31 -22.25 -7.60
C LEU A 28 29.66 -22.97 -7.53
N GLU A 29 30.57 -22.66 -8.44
CA GLU A 29 31.93 -23.20 -8.49
C GLU A 29 32.95 -22.15 -8.02
N ARG A 30 33.93 -22.55 -7.20
CA ARG A 30 35.02 -21.65 -6.75
C ARG A 30 36.31 -21.84 -7.56
N ASN A 31 36.63 -23.09 -7.90
CA ASN A 31 37.80 -23.54 -8.67
C ASN A 31 37.55 -25.02 -9.05
N GLU A 32 38.20 -25.53 -10.10
CA GLU A 32 38.08 -26.93 -10.60
C GLU A 32 38.36 -28.04 -9.55
N ALA A 33 38.76 -27.69 -8.33
CA ALA A 33 39.14 -28.60 -7.24
C ALA A 33 38.12 -28.70 -6.08
N GLU A 34 37.14 -27.78 -5.95
CA GLU A 34 36.13 -27.82 -4.88
C GLU A 34 34.74 -28.13 -5.48
N ALA A 35 33.96 -29.00 -4.83
CA ALA A 35 32.66 -29.43 -5.34
C ALA A 35 31.67 -28.25 -5.43
N PRO A 36 30.94 -28.09 -6.56
CA PRO A 36 29.96 -27.04 -6.70
C PRO A 36 28.84 -27.12 -5.65
N ILE A 37 28.35 -25.97 -5.22
CA ILE A 37 27.16 -25.90 -4.35
C ILE A 37 25.91 -25.96 -5.21
N HIS A 38 25.07 -26.98 -5.02
CA HIS A 38 23.84 -27.18 -5.77
C HIS A 38 22.59 -26.75 -5.00
N LEU A 39 21.53 -26.40 -5.74
CA LEU A 39 20.22 -26.15 -5.15
C LEU A 39 19.67 -27.43 -4.49
N GLY A 40 19.16 -27.30 -3.27
CA GLY A 40 18.67 -28.42 -2.47
C GLY A 40 19.75 -29.20 -1.72
N GLN A 41 21.02 -28.78 -1.77
CA GLN A 41 22.14 -29.40 -1.06
C GLN A 41 22.12 -29.03 0.43
N TRP A 42 22.49 -30.00 1.28
CA TRP A 42 22.57 -29.81 2.73
C TRP A 42 23.94 -29.25 3.15
N VAL A 43 23.92 -28.31 4.09
CA VAL A 43 25.10 -27.59 4.57
C VAL A 43 25.05 -27.37 6.09
N LEU A 44 26.21 -27.32 6.73
CA LEU A 44 26.34 -26.75 8.08
C LEU A 44 26.71 -25.27 7.93
N VAL A 45 25.95 -24.42 8.59
CA VAL A 45 26.18 -22.98 8.60
C VAL A 45 26.91 -22.60 9.90
N ASN A 46 28.13 -22.09 9.76
CA ASN A 46 28.90 -21.50 10.84
C ASN A 46 28.31 -20.12 11.19
N GLY A 47 27.82 -19.97 12.41
CA GLY A 47 27.29 -18.72 12.93
C GLY A 47 27.82 -18.41 14.33
N VAL A 48 27.36 -17.30 14.87
CA VAL A 48 27.65 -16.85 16.23
C VAL A 48 26.33 -16.59 16.94
N LYS A 49 26.09 -17.29 18.04
CA LYS A 49 24.93 -17.08 18.89
C LYS A 49 25.24 -15.94 19.86
N ARG A 50 24.45 -14.87 19.78
CA ARG A 50 24.56 -13.70 20.66
C ARG A 50 23.60 -13.84 21.83
N ASN A 51 24.12 -14.03 23.03
CA ASN A 51 23.34 -14.06 24.25
C ASN A 51 23.49 -12.73 24.99
N TRP A 52 22.37 -12.04 25.27
CA TRP A 52 22.40 -10.79 26.03
C TRP A 52 22.67 -11.08 27.51
N VAL A 53 23.79 -10.57 28.02
CA VAL A 53 24.15 -10.68 29.44
C VAL A 53 23.66 -9.42 30.15
N LYS A 54 22.63 -9.57 30.99
CA LYS A 54 22.00 -8.44 31.70
C LYS A 54 22.95 -7.71 32.65
N GLU A 55 23.95 -8.41 33.20
CA GLU A 55 24.88 -7.89 34.20
C GLU A 55 25.95 -6.97 33.59
N THR A 56 26.48 -7.33 32.43
CA THR A 56 27.48 -6.54 31.72
C THR A 56 26.89 -5.61 30.67
N GLN A 57 25.59 -5.77 30.35
CA GLN A 57 24.94 -5.11 29.21
C GLN A 57 25.69 -5.32 27.88
N THR A 58 26.33 -6.49 27.74
CA THR A 58 27.04 -6.91 26.54
C THR A 58 26.44 -8.19 25.96
N TYR A 59 26.78 -8.48 24.71
CA TYR A 59 26.47 -9.75 24.08
C TYR A 59 27.66 -10.70 24.26
N ASP A 60 27.40 -11.89 24.79
CA ASP A 60 28.34 -13.00 24.70
C ASP A 60 28.14 -13.70 23.36
N GLU A 61 29.25 -13.90 22.64
CA GLU A 61 29.29 -14.50 21.31
C GLU A 61 29.84 -15.92 21.40
N GLU A 62 28.96 -16.92 21.23
CA GLU A 62 29.36 -18.33 21.19
C GLU A 62 29.30 -18.86 19.75
N PRO A 63 30.35 -19.55 19.26
CA PRO A 63 30.30 -20.19 17.95
C PRO A 63 29.19 -21.25 17.93
N HIS A 64 28.28 -21.14 16.96
CA HIS A 64 27.13 -22.02 16.82
C HIS A 64 27.00 -22.48 15.38
N GLN A 65 26.94 -23.80 15.18
CA GLN A 65 26.66 -24.41 13.89
C GLN A 65 25.22 -24.91 13.84
N TRP A 66 24.54 -24.64 12.73
CA TRP A 66 23.20 -25.16 12.48
C TRP A 66 23.08 -25.82 11.11
N PHE A 67 22.19 -26.80 11.03
CA PHE A 67 21.98 -27.62 9.83
C PHE A 67 20.90 -27.01 8.94
N GLY A 68 21.23 -26.75 7.68
CA GLY A 68 20.37 -26.06 6.73
C GLY A 68 20.45 -26.65 5.32
N CYS A 69 19.46 -26.30 4.51
CA CYS A 69 19.39 -26.65 3.09
C CYS A 69 19.54 -25.39 2.25
N VAL A 70 20.30 -25.47 1.16
CA VAL A 70 20.40 -24.40 0.15
C VAL A 70 19.08 -24.33 -0.60
N VAL A 71 18.30 -23.27 -0.36
CA VAL A 71 16.96 -23.10 -0.93
C VAL A 71 16.98 -22.19 -2.16
N HIS A 72 17.95 -21.29 -2.26
CA HIS A 72 18.04 -20.36 -3.38
C HIS A 72 19.50 -19.95 -3.63
N ILE A 73 19.88 -19.87 -4.90
CA ILE A 73 21.16 -19.32 -5.35
C ILE A 73 20.83 -18.10 -6.20
N GLY A 74 21.17 -16.91 -5.67
CA GLY A 74 21.05 -15.64 -6.37
C GLY A 74 22.28 -15.35 -7.23
N SER A 75 22.37 -14.13 -7.76
CA SER A 75 23.53 -13.71 -8.56
C SER A 75 24.80 -13.47 -7.75
N ASN A 76 24.66 -13.18 -6.45
CA ASN A 76 25.76 -12.88 -5.55
C ASN A 76 25.59 -13.42 -4.11
N PHE A 77 24.54 -14.22 -3.86
CA PHE A 77 24.28 -14.79 -2.54
C PHE A 77 23.71 -16.21 -2.61
N VAL A 78 23.90 -16.95 -1.52
CA VAL A 78 23.26 -18.24 -1.27
C VAL A 78 22.30 -18.10 -0.09
N LYS A 79 21.04 -18.48 -0.27
CA LYS A 79 20.05 -18.56 0.79
C LYS A 79 19.98 -19.96 1.36
N VAL A 80 20.18 -20.06 2.67
CA VAL A 80 20.06 -21.31 3.41
C VAL A 80 18.88 -21.21 4.38
N GLU A 81 18.07 -22.26 4.44
CA GLU A 81 16.95 -22.37 5.37
C GLU A 81 17.08 -23.63 6.23
N ALA A 82 16.80 -23.49 7.52
CA ALA A 82 16.65 -24.61 8.44
C ALA A 82 15.28 -25.27 8.26
N PRO A 83 15.12 -26.53 8.71
CA PRO A 83 13.80 -27.12 8.84
C PRO A 83 12.85 -26.26 9.67
N LYS A 84 11.57 -26.27 9.31
CA LYS A 84 10.56 -25.43 9.98
C LYS A 84 10.24 -26.00 11.36
N PHE A 85 10.60 -25.27 12.40
CA PHE A 85 10.27 -25.58 13.79
C PHE A 85 9.23 -24.59 14.35
N GLU A 86 8.49 -24.94 15.42
CA GLU A 86 7.42 -24.09 15.99
C GLU A 86 7.94 -22.73 16.48
N TRP A 87 9.19 -22.66 16.97
CA TRP A 87 9.76 -21.48 17.63
C TRP A 87 11.03 -20.92 16.98
N GLY A 88 11.35 -21.33 15.75
CA GLY A 88 12.57 -20.90 15.09
C GLY A 88 12.53 -21.13 13.60
N TRP A 89 12.65 -20.05 12.83
CA TRP A 89 12.81 -20.06 11.38
C TRP A 89 14.20 -19.47 11.12
N ASN A 90 15.22 -20.33 11.11
CA ASN A 90 16.57 -19.87 10.79
C ASN A 90 16.69 -19.82 9.27
N SER A 91 16.70 -18.62 8.72
CA SER A 91 17.06 -18.36 7.33
C SER A 91 18.20 -17.36 7.31
N THR A 92 19.19 -17.59 6.47
CA THR A 92 20.32 -16.67 6.31
C THR A 92 20.72 -16.61 4.85
N ARG A 93 21.04 -15.40 4.40
CA ARG A 93 21.63 -15.13 3.09
C ARG A 93 23.12 -14.89 3.30
N ILE A 94 23.95 -15.55 2.51
CA ILE A 94 25.41 -15.46 2.61
C ILE A 94 25.94 -14.97 1.27
N HIS A 95 26.69 -13.87 1.29
CA HIS A 95 27.36 -13.33 0.11
C HIS A 95 28.42 -14.31 -0.41
N PHE A 96 28.62 -14.40 -1.74
CA PHE A 96 29.58 -15.33 -2.35
C PHE A 96 31.01 -15.24 -1.79
N ASP A 97 31.47 -14.04 -1.40
CA ASP A 97 32.79 -13.86 -0.77
C ASP A 97 32.92 -14.61 0.57
N ASP A 98 31.82 -14.73 1.30
CA ASP A 98 31.76 -15.34 2.62
C ASP A 98 31.33 -16.81 2.60
N VAL A 99 30.75 -17.28 1.49
CA VAL A 99 30.12 -18.61 1.36
C VAL A 99 31.06 -19.71 1.83
N TRP A 100 32.29 -19.72 1.34
CA TRP A 100 33.26 -20.79 1.63
C TRP A 100 33.87 -20.72 3.03
N SER A 101 33.72 -19.59 3.73
CA SER A 101 34.13 -19.46 5.14
C SER A 101 33.02 -19.85 6.11
N LYS A 102 31.76 -19.66 5.70
CA LYS A 102 30.58 -19.85 6.55
C LYS A 102 29.86 -21.16 6.30
N LEU A 103 29.98 -21.77 5.12
CA LEU A 103 29.32 -23.04 4.78
C LEU A 103 30.30 -24.20 4.77
N VAL A 104 29.92 -25.29 5.41
CA VAL A 104 30.58 -26.59 5.30
C VAL A 104 29.64 -27.53 4.54
N LEU A 105 30.10 -28.00 3.38
CA LEU A 105 29.34 -28.93 2.53
C LEU A 105 29.26 -30.29 3.19
N ILE A 106 28.07 -30.89 3.15
CA ILE A 106 27.80 -32.24 3.65
C ILE A 106 27.37 -33.09 2.45
N SER A 107 27.77 -34.36 2.41
CA SER A 107 27.26 -35.29 1.40
C SER A 107 25.80 -35.64 1.65
N ASP A 108 25.04 -35.97 0.59
CA ASP A 108 23.63 -36.36 0.73
C ASP A 108 23.42 -37.59 1.64
N ALA A 109 24.41 -38.50 1.69
CA ALA A 109 24.37 -39.67 2.54
C ALA A 109 24.51 -39.30 4.02
N GLU A 110 25.45 -38.41 4.36
CA GLU A 110 25.65 -37.89 5.71
C GLU A 110 24.47 -37.02 6.16
N ALA A 111 23.90 -36.23 5.26
CA ALA A 111 22.72 -35.41 5.56
C ALA A 111 21.50 -36.29 5.89
N LYS A 112 21.24 -37.36 5.12
CA LYS A 112 20.18 -38.33 5.42
C LYS A 112 20.42 -39.06 6.74
N ALA A 113 21.66 -39.45 7.02
CA ALA A 113 22.02 -40.07 8.30
C ALA A 113 21.79 -39.11 9.48
N TYR A 114 22.17 -37.85 9.35
CA TYR A 114 21.96 -36.82 10.36
C TYR A 114 20.47 -36.56 10.62
N ILE A 115 19.65 -36.44 9.57
CA ILE A 115 18.20 -36.30 9.70
C ILE A 115 17.59 -37.53 10.39
N ALA A 116 17.99 -38.74 9.99
CA ALA A 116 17.52 -39.99 10.60
C ALA A 116 17.88 -40.07 12.09
N GLU A 117 19.11 -39.72 12.47
CA GLU A 117 19.56 -39.67 13.86
C GLU A 117 18.70 -38.71 14.70
N LYS A 118 18.38 -37.52 14.17
CA LYS A 118 17.52 -36.56 14.87
C LYS A 118 16.09 -37.05 14.98
N VAL A 119 15.53 -37.65 13.93
CA VAL A 119 14.19 -38.26 13.96
C VAL A 119 14.14 -39.36 15.03
N ASP A 120 15.15 -40.23 15.09
CA ASP A 120 15.23 -41.29 16.09
C ASP A 120 15.37 -40.72 17.51
N HIS A 121 16.22 -39.72 17.71
CA HIS A 121 16.39 -39.05 19.00
C HIS A 121 15.07 -38.47 19.54
N PHE A 122 14.35 -37.71 18.72
CA PHE A 122 13.07 -37.11 19.12
C PHE A 122 11.95 -38.15 19.26
N THR A 123 11.98 -39.22 18.45
CA THR A 123 11.04 -40.35 18.60
C THR A 123 11.23 -41.04 19.95
N GLN A 124 12.47 -41.36 20.31
CA GLN A 124 12.79 -41.96 21.62
C GLN A 124 12.46 -41.03 22.78
N LYS A 125 12.72 -39.73 22.64
CA LYS A 125 12.38 -38.73 23.65
C LYS A 125 10.87 -38.60 23.84
N SER A 126 10.10 -38.59 22.75
CA SER A 126 8.64 -38.59 22.80
C SER A 126 8.11 -39.86 23.47
N MET A 127 8.64 -41.04 23.11
CA MET A 127 8.27 -42.30 23.74
C MET A 127 8.54 -42.29 25.25
N LYS A 128 9.69 -41.78 25.70
CA LYS A 128 10.01 -41.64 27.13
C LYS A 128 9.04 -40.71 27.86
N LEU A 129 8.69 -39.57 27.27
CA LEU A 129 7.73 -38.63 27.87
C LEU A 129 6.31 -39.21 27.92
N ILE A 130 5.92 -39.97 26.89
CA ILE A 130 4.62 -40.68 26.87
C ILE A 130 4.63 -41.82 27.90
N GLU A 131 5.73 -42.53 28.08
CA GLU A 131 5.89 -43.55 29.12
C GLU A 131 5.84 -42.94 30.52
N GLU A 132 6.50 -41.80 30.73
CA GLU A 132 6.42 -41.03 31.98
C GLU A 132 4.98 -40.58 32.26
N LEU A 133 4.28 -40.04 31.25
CA LEU A 133 2.87 -39.67 31.35
C LEU A 133 1.98 -40.88 31.66
N ASN A 134 2.21 -42.03 31.04
CA ASN A 134 1.46 -43.26 31.28
C ASN A 134 1.72 -43.79 32.69
N SER A 135 2.97 -43.79 33.15
CA SER A 135 3.35 -44.20 34.50
C SER A 135 2.73 -43.30 35.57
N LEU A 136 2.67 -41.99 35.29
CA LEU A 136 2.07 -40.99 36.17
C LEU A 136 0.54 -41.14 36.18
N SER A 137 -0.08 -41.35 35.02
CA SER A 137 -1.51 -41.64 34.91
C SER A 137 -1.91 -42.92 35.65
N SER A 138 -1.12 -44.00 35.52
CA SER A 138 -1.36 -45.25 36.25
C SER A 138 -1.18 -45.09 37.76
N ARG A 139 -0.20 -44.31 38.22
CA ARG A 139 -0.02 -43.97 39.65
C ARG A 139 -1.17 -43.17 40.24
N LEU A 140 -1.84 -42.37 39.41
CA LEU A 140 -2.99 -41.54 39.77
C LEU A 140 -4.35 -42.22 39.50
N GLY A 141 -4.36 -43.51 39.12
CA GLY A 141 -5.59 -44.26 38.85
C GLY A 141 -6.38 -43.80 37.62
N LEU A 142 -5.74 -43.04 36.72
CA LEU A 142 -6.34 -42.53 35.48
C LEU A 142 -6.08 -43.49 34.32
N ASN A 143 -7.06 -43.66 33.42
CA ASN A 143 -6.88 -44.50 32.24
C ASN A 143 -6.06 -43.76 31.17
N PRO A 144 -4.85 -44.23 30.82
CA PRO A 144 -3.95 -43.52 29.90
C PRO A 144 -4.54 -43.38 28.48
N ARG A 145 -5.38 -44.32 28.02
CA ARG A 145 -6.02 -44.27 26.69
C ARG A 145 -7.11 -43.20 26.57
N GLY A 146 -7.72 -42.78 27.68
CA GLY A 146 -8.80 -41.77 27.70
C GLY A 146 -8.31 -40.32 27.72
N MET A 147 -7.02 -40.08 27.98
CA MET A 147 -6.44 -38.71 28.01
C MET A 147 -6.01 -38.20 26.62
N LEU A 148 -5.75 -39.10 25.65
CA LEU A 148 -5.29 -38.75 24.30
C LEU A 148 -6.44 -38.59 23.28
N SER A 149 -7.66 -39.07 23.58
CA SER A 149 -8.85 -38.90 22.74
C SER A 149 -9.89 -38.01 23.45
N VAL A 150 -10.30 -36.93 22.79
CA VAL A 150 -11.31 -35.99 23.34
C VAL A 150 -12.73 -36.61 23.33
N ALA A 151 -12.93 -37.75 22.64
CA ALA A 151 -14.25 -38.22 22.23
C ALA A 151 -14.86 -39.38 23.06
N THR A 152 -14.25 -39.86 24.14
CA THR A 152 -14.86 -40.94 24.95
C THR A 152 -14.58 -40.74 26.44
N ARG A 153 -15.46 -39.96 27.10
CA ARG A 153 -15.35 -39.60 28.53
C ARG A 153 -16.19 -40.45 29.48
N GLU A 154 -16.83 -41.53 29.02
CA GLU A 154 -17.75 -42.26 29.88
C GLU A 154 -17.33 -43.72 30.11
N ALA A 155 -17.33 -44.07 31.41
CA ALA A 155 -17.56 -45.40 31.99
C ALA A 155 -16.40 -46.38 32.28
N ALA A 156 -15.13 -45.95 32.40
CA ALA A 156 -14.04 -46.88 32.81
C ALA A 156 -13.03 -46.33 33.83
N GLY A 157 -13.38 -45.32 34.64
CA GLY A 157 -12.46 -44.65 35.58
C GLY A 157 -12.60 -45.02 37.05
N THR A 158 -13.76 -45.55 37.48
CA THR A 158 -14.07 -45.73 38.90
C THR A 158 -13.35 -46.91 39.55
N ASP A 159 -13.22 -48.05 38.87
CA ASP A 159 -12.61 -49.27 39.45
C ASP A 159 -11.09 -49.15 39.61
N LEU A 160 -10.42 -48.44 38.69
CA LEU A 160 -8.97 -48.20 38.76
C LEU A 160 -8.62 -47.16 39.84
N ALA A 161 -9.47 -46.14 40.02
CA ALA A 161 -9.32 -45.15 41.09
C ALA A 161 -9.58 -45.78 42.47
N LEU A 162 -10.60 -46.64 42.60
CA LEU A 162 -10.90 -47.35 43.85
C LEU A 162 -9.79 -48.32 44.27
N SER A 163 -9.16 -49.01 43.31
CA SER A 163 -8.03 -49.93 43.59
C SER A 163 -6.72 -49.21 43.93
N THR A 164 -6.49 -47.99 43.42
CA THR A 164 -5.34 -47.17 43.83
C THR A 164 -5.58 -46.49 45.18
N MET A 165 -6.81 -46.04 45.46
CA MET A 165 -7.19 -45.46 46.75
C MET A 165 -7.14 -46.48 47.90
N SER A 166 -7.43 -47.75 47.65
CA SER A 166 -7.36 -48.81 48.68
C SER A 166 -5.93 -49.28 48.98
N ALA A 167 -4.97 -49.00 48.09
CA ALA A 167 -3.56 -49.36 48.24
C ALA A 167 -2.71 -48.27 48.94
N GLN A 168 -3.25 -47.06 49.14
CA GLN A 168 -2.51 -45.95 49.74
C GLN A 168 -2.87 -45.74 51.22
N SER A 169 -1.84 -45.59 52.07
CA SER A 169 -2.01 -45.40 53.52
C SER A 169 -2.38 -43.98 53.94
N ASP A 170 -2.24 -42.98 53.06
CA ASP A 170 -2.57 -41.56 53.34
C ASP A 170 -3.34 -40.88 52.19
N LEU A 171 -4.64 -40.69 52.40
CA LEU A 171 -5.59 -40.09 51.47
C LEU A 171 -5.36 -38.58 51.23
N GLN A 172 -4.78 -37.85 52.18
CA GLN A 172 -4.52 -36.41 52.01
C GLN A 172 -3.30 -36.17 51.12
N SER A 173 -2.24 -36.98 51.29
CA SER A 173 -1.08 -36.96 50.39
C SER A 173 -1.47 -37.28 48.95
N TYR A 174 -2.38 -38.23 48.73
CA TYR A 174 -2.91 -38.57 47.40
C TYR A 174 -3.65 -37.39 46.75
N LYS A 175 -4.52 -36.73 47.51
CA LYS A 175 -5.28 -35.56 47.04
C LYS A 175 -4.36 -34.40 46.65
N ASN A 176 -3.32 -34.14 47.44
CA ASN A 176 -2.34 -33.10 47.12
C ASN A 176 -1.52 -33.44 45.87
N ALA A 177 -1.14 -34.71 45.69
CA ALA A 177 -0.46 -35.18 44.48
C ALA A 177 -1.34 -35.05 43.22
N LEU A 178 -2.66 -35.27 43.34
CA LEU A 178 -3.62 -35.05 42.25
C LEU A 178 -3.77 -33.56 41.88
N ILE A 179 -3.80 -32.67 42.88
CA ILE A 179 -3.89 -31.21 42.66
C ILE A 179 -2.60 -30.70 42.01
N GLU A 180 -1.44 -31.05 42.56
CA GLU A 180 -0.14 -30.70 42.01
C GLU A 180 0.01 -31.23 40.58
N SER A 181 -0.40 -32.47 40.34
CA SER A 181 -0.30 -33.06 39.02
C SER A 181 -1.21 -32.40 37.99
N LYS A 182 -2.43 -32.03 38.37
CA LYS A 182 -3.36 -31.29 37.52
C LYS A 182 -2.84 -29.88 37.17
N ASP A 183 -2.30 -29.17 38.15
CA ASP A 183 -1.99 -27.75 38.00
C ASP A 183 -0.59 -27.49 37.43
N THR A 184 0.38 -28.40 37.65
CA THR A 184 1.78 -28.19 37.22
C THR A 184 2.31 -29.33 36.35
N THR A 185 2.35 -30.58 36.84
CA THR A 185 3.14 -31.65 36.18
C THR A 185 2.55 -32.14 34.85
N ILE A 186 1.23 -32.31 34.77
CA ILE A 186 0.56 -32.72 33.53
C ILE A 186 0.64 -31.60 32.48
N PRO A 187 0.33 -30.31 32.79
CA PRO A 187 0.53 -29.22 31.85
C PRO A 187 1.98 -29.06 31.36
N THR A 188 2.99 -29.23 32.22
CA THR A 188 4.40 -29.15 31.81
C THR A 188 4.78 -30.30 30.89
N LEU A 189 4.38 -31.54 31.22
CA LEU A 189 4.62 -32.71 30.36
C LEU A 189 3.91 -32.57 29.01
N PHE A 190 2.66 -32.09 28.97
CA PHE A 190 1.98 -31.82 27.70
C PHE A 190 2.69 -30.75 26.87
N LYS A 191 3.20 -29.68 27.50
CA LYS A 191 4.00 -28.67 26.80
C LYS A 191 5.28 -29.26 26.24
N GLU A 192 5.96 -30.13 26.99
CA GLU A 192 7.19 -30.79 26.54
C GLU A 192 6.93 -31.80 25.42
N ILE A 193 5.89 -32.64 25.54
CA ILE A 193 5.46 -33.56 24.47
C ILE A 193 5.10 -32.78 23.21
N LYS A 194 4.32 -31.70 23.34
CA LYS A 194 3.98 -30.83 22.21
C LYS A 194 5.23 -30.29 21.54
N LYS A 195 6.18 -29.76 22.33
CA LYS A 195 7.46 -29.24 21.83
C LYS A 195 8.24 -30.32 21.08
N VAL A 196 8.42 -31.50 21.67
CA VAL A 196 9.16 -32.61 21.07
C VAL A 196 8.50 -33.11 19.78
N ASN A 197 7.17 -33.22 19.74
CA ASN A 197 6.44 -33.65 18.55
C ASN A 197 6.54 -32.64 17.40
N LEU A 198 6.63 -31.35 17.71
CA LEU A 198 6.79 -30.31 16.69
C LEU A 198 8.21 -30.25 16.14
N GLU A 199 9.22 -30.49 16.98
CA GLU A 199 10.60 -30.72 16.52
C GLU A 199 10.65 -31.95 15.59
N LEU A 200 10.02 -33.06 15.99
CA LEU A 200 9.93 -34.27 15.19
C LEU A 200 9.23 -34.02 13.84
N ALA A 201 8.13 -33.28 13.83
CA ALA A 201 7.44 -32.90 12.59
C ALA A 201 8.34 -32.03 11.69
N GLY A 202 9.12 -31.11 12.27
CA GLY A 202 10.11 -30.30 11.54
C GLY A 202 11.19 -31.16 10.87
N TRP A 203 11.75 -32.14 11.59
CA TRP A 203 12.75 -33.06 11.05
C TRP A 203 12.20 -34.03 10.00
N LEU A 204 10.97 -34.53 10.17
CA LEU A 204 10.30 -35.32 9.12
C LEU A 204 10.06 -34.48 7.86
N GLY A 205 9.66 -33.22 8.05
CA GLY A 205 9.46 -32.25 6.96
C GLY A 205 10.75 -31.79 6.29
N ALA A 206 11.91 -31.92 6.94
CA ALA A 206 13.22 -31.52 6.41
C ALA A 206 13.52 -32.18 5.06
N SER A 207 13.15 -33.46 4.90
CA SER A 207 13.33 -34.21 3.66
C SER A 207 12.60 -33.60 2.44
N SER A 208 11.55 -32.81 2.69
CA SER A 208 10.79 -32.12 1.64
C SER A 208 11.40 -30.78 1.20
N LEU A 209 12.38 -30.23 1.93
CA LEU A 209 12.95 -28.90 1.64
C LEU A 209 13.69 -28.86 0.31
N SER A 210 14.48 -29.90 -0.01
CA SER A 210 15.20 -29.96 -1.29
C SER A 210 14.22 -29.97 -2.47
N MET A 211 13.13 -30.74 -2.37
CA MET A 211 12.08 -30.75 -3.40
C MET A 211 11.32 -29.41 -3.47
N GLN A 212 11.04 -28.78 -2.33
CA GLN A 212 10.40 -27.46 -2.28
C GLN A 212 11.27 -26.37 -2.94
N SER A 213 12.60 -26.46 -2.80
CA SER A 213 13.52 -25.52 -3.45
C SER A 213 13.43 -25.60 -4.99
N GLN A 214 13.44 -26.82 -5.55
CA GLN A 214 13.29 -27.05 -7.00
C GLN A 214 11.93 -26.57 -7.53
N ILE A 215 10.85 -26.76 -6.76
CA ILE A 215 9.52 -26.24 -7.11
C ILE A 215 9.51 -24.70 -7.12
N GLY A 216 10.31 -24.05 -6.28
CA GLY A 216 10.47 -22.60 -6.26
C GLY A 216 10.93 -22.04 -7.60
N GLU A 217 11.92 -22.67 -8.22
CA GLU A 217 12.42 -22.30 -9.55
C GLU A 217 11.35 -22.49 -10.61
N MET A 218 10.64 -23.63 -10.61
CA MET A 218 9.55 -23.87 -11.56
C MET A 218 8.47 -22.79 -11.50
N LYS A 219 8.14 -22.28 -10.30
CA LYS A 219 7.19 -21.18 -10.14
C LYS A 219 7.68 -19.89 -10.80
N SER A 220 8.96 -19.53 -10.63
CA SER A 220 9.51 -18.35 -11.30
C SER A 220 9.44 -18.44 -12.82
N PHE A 221 9.68 -19.62 -13.39
CA PHE A 221 9.55 -19.85 -14.83
C PHE A 221 8.10 -19.71 -15.32
N VAL A 222 7.13 -20.24 -14.56
CA VAL A 222 5.70 -20.06 -14.86
C VAL A 222 5.33 -18.57 -14.85
N THR A 223 5.77 -17.81 -13.85
CA THR A 223 5.52 -16.36 -13.80
C THR A 223 6.10 -15.62 -15.01
N GLN A 224 7.28 -16.02 -15.50
CA GLN A 224 7.84 -15.44 -16.73
C GLN A 224 7.00 -15.75 -17.98
N ILE A 225 6.42 -16.96 -18.07
CA ILE A 225 5.51 -17.32 -19.16
C ILE A 225 4.22 -16.49 -19.07
N GLU A 226 3.64 -16.39 -17.88
CA GLU A 226 2.45 -15.56 -17.63
C GLU A 226 2.68 -14.11 -18.02
N ASP A 227 3.82 -13.53 -17.63
CA ASP A 227 4.21 -12.15 -18.00
C ASP A 227 4.36 -11.99 -19.52
N ARG A 228 4.92 -12.97 -20.23
CA ARG A 228 5.04 -12.93 -21.71
C ARG A 228 3.69 -13.04 -22.39
N VAL A 229 2.83 -13.95 -21.94
CA VAL A 229 1.46 -14.11 -22.44
C VAL A 229 0.67 -12.82 -22.22
N PHE A 230 0.79 -12.21 -21.04
CA PHE A 230 0.18 -10.94 -20.73
C PHE A 230 0.67 -9.82 -21.67
N ASN A 231 1.98 -9.69 -21.86
CA ASN A 231 2.54 -8.67 -22.76
C ASN A 231 2.11 -8.86 -24.22
N ILE A 232 1.99 -10.10 -24.71
CA ILE A 232 1.44 -10.40 -26.04
C ILE A 232 -0.05 -10.03 -26.10
N GLY A 233 -0.82 -10.33 -25.05
CA GLY A 233 -2.23 -9.95 -24.95
C GLY A 233 -2.44 -8.43 -25.01
N LEU A 234 -1.58 -7.67 -24.32
CA LEU A 234 -1.54 -6.20 -24.39
C LEU A 234 -1.17 -5.71 -25.80
N TYR A 235 -0.14 -6.28 -26.41
CA TYR A 235 0.25 -5.92 -27.78
C TYR A 235 -0.83 -6.28 -28.79
N ALA A 236 -1.59 -7.36 -28.61
CA ALA A 236 -2.66 -7.75 -29.53
C ALA A 236 -3.99 -7.03 -29.25
N GLY A 237 -4.14 -6.44 -28.06
CA GLY A 237 -5.37 -5.78 -27.61
C GLY A 237 -6.51 -6.74 -27.29
N PHE A 238 -6.22 -7.96 -26.82
CA PHE A 238 -7.28 -8.96 -26.55
C PHE A 238 -8.27 -8.54 -25.47
N ALA A 239 -7.83 -7.71 -24.52
CA ALA A 239 -8.65 -7.19 -23.44
C ALA A 239 -8.90 -5.68 -23.58
N GLU A 240 -8.65 -5.12 -24.77
CA GLU A 240 -8.89 -3.71 -25.04
C GLU A 240 -10.22 -3.51 -25.75
N ASP A 241 -11.01 -2.55 -25.28
CA ASP A 241 -12.23 -2.11 -25.95
C ASP A 241 -12.07 -0.64 -26.35
N ALA A 242 -12.14 -0.38 -27.65
CA ALA A 242 -11.98 0.94 -28.24
C ALA A 242 -13.34 1.47 -28.70
N VAL A 243 -13.83 2.50 -28.02
CA VAL A 243 -15.09 3.16 -28.32
C VAL A 243 -14.82 4.52 -28.95
N LYS A 244 -15.41 4.77 -30.12
CA LYS A 244 -15.39 6.09 -30.75
C LYS A 244 -16.41 7.00 -30.07
N CYS A 245 -15.94 8.03 -29.38
CA CYS A 245 -16.77 8.98 -28.64
C CYS A 245 -17.29 10.10 -29.54
N CYS A 246 -16.46 10.58 -30.48
CA CYS A 246 -16.79 11.66 -31.40
C CYS A 246 -16.33 11.32 -32.82
N ASP A 247 -17.16 11.67 -33.80
CA ASP A 247 -16.79 11.61 -35.22
C ASP A 247 -16.30 12.97 -35.71
N GLY A 248 -15.43 12.96 -36.71
CA GLY A 248 -14.78 14.16 -37.23
C GLY A 248 -13.63 13.83 -38.18
N GLU A 249 -12.99 14.87 -38.70
CA GLU A 249 -11.83 14.73 -39.58
C GLU A 249 -10.61 14.22 -38.78
N PRO A 250 -9.92 13.17 -39.27
CA PRO A 250 -8.73 12.67 -38.61
C PRO A 250 -7.56 13.66 -38.75
N ALA A 251 -6.58 13.59 -37.85
CA ALA A 251 -5.38 14.41 -37.97
C ALA A 251 -4.53 13.99 -39.18
N THR A 252 -3.65 14.89 -39.61
CA THR A 252 -2.81 14.71 -40.79
C THR A 252 -1.84 13.56 -40.60
N ILE A 253 -1.50 12.85 -41.67
CA ILE A 253 -0.61 11.68 -41.62
C ILE A 253 0.74 11.91 -40.92
N ASN A 254 1.29 13.14 -41.02
CA ASN A 254 2.57 13.53 -40.45
C ASN A 254 2.48 14.07 -39.01
N ASP A 255 1.27 14.20 -38.45
CA ASP A 255 1.12 14.72 -37.09
C ASP A 255 1.65 13.70 -36.07
N LYS A 256 2.46 14.19 -35.14
CA LYS A 256 3.04 13.37 -34.07
C LYS A 256 2.04 13.11 -32.97
N LEU A 257 2.10 11.91 -32.38
CA LEU A 257 1.33 11.57 -31.20
C LEU A 257 1.98 12.19 -29.96
N HIS A 258 1.25 13.08 -29.29
CA HIS A 258 1.66 13.68 -28.03
C HIS A 258 1.15 12.83 -26.88
N VAL A 259 2.04 12.23 -26.10
CA VAL A 259 1.67 11.46 -24.91
C VAL A 259 1.87 12.34 -23.70
N MET A 260 0.77 12.62 -22.98
CA MET A 260 0.81 13.43 -21.76
C MET A 260 1.33 12.56 -20.60
N GLN A 261 2.22 13.10 -19.76
CA GLN A 261 2.84 12.33 -18.68
C GLN A 261 1.86 12.08 -17.54
N ARG A 262 1.10 13.10 -17.16
CA ARG A 262 0.19 13.07 -16.01
C ARG A 262 -1.07 12.27 -16.34
N ARG A 263 -1.45 11.39 -15.41
CA ARG A 263 -2.80 10.82 -15.38
C ARG A 263 -3.78 11.86 -14.85
N CYS A 264 -4.82 12.17 -15.62
CA CYS A 264 -5.91 13.05 -15.23
C CYS A 264 -7.02 12.28 -14.50
N TYR A 265 -7.88 13.01 -13.79
CA TYR A 265 -9.03 12.43 -13.10
C TYR A 265 -10.31 13.06 -13.63
N MET A 266 -11.28 12.22 -14.01
CA MET A 266 -12.51 12.67 -14.66
C MET A 266 -13.27 13.67 -13.79
N ASP A 267 -13.43 13.35 -12.50
CA ASP A 267 -14.09 14.23 -11.52
C ASP A 267 -13.40 15.60 -11.37
N GLU A 268 -12.07 15.62 -11.29
CA GLU A 268 -11.28 16.86 -11.22
C GLU A 268 -11.44 17.74 -12.47
N GLU A 269 -11.43 17.11 -13.66
CA GLU A 269 -11.49 17.85 -14.93
C GLU A 269 -12.90 18.37 -15.24
N CYS A 270 -13.95 17.63 -14.92
CA CYS A 270 -15.32 18.08 -15.11
C CYS A 270 -15.68 19.27 -14.21
N LEU A 271 -15.13 19.32 -12.99
CA LEU A 271 -15.32 20.45 -12.08
C LEU A 271 -14.70 21.75 -12.60
N ALA A 272 -13.67 21.68 -13.46
CA ALA A 272 -13.02 22.87 -14.00
C ALA A 272 -13.88 23.65 -15.01
N ASN A 273 -14.83 22.99 -15.70
CA ASN A 273 -15.77 23.63 -16.62
C ASN A 273 -17.23 23.32 -16.27
N TYR A 274 -17.62 23.68 -15.05
CA TYR A 274 -18.99 23.47 -14.58
C TYR A 274 -19.98 24.39 -15.28
N GLN A 275 -20.80 23.83 -16.16
CA GLN A 275 -22.00 24.49 -16.69
C GLN A 275 -23.31 23.83 -16.19
N ALA A 276 -23.25 22.63 -15.62
CA ALA A 276 -24.38 21.94 -15.01
C ALA A 276 -23.90 21.06 -13.84
N GLY A 277 -24.63 21.13 -12.73
CA GLY A 277 -24.76 20.11 -11.67
C GLY A 277 -23.71 19.01 -11.63
N GLY A 278 -22.85 19.01 -10.61
CA GLY A 278 -21.60 18.25 -10.60
C GLY A 278 -21.78 16.76 -10.91
N MET A 279 -20.91 16.23 -11.76
CA MET A 279 -21.10 14.91 -12.35
C MET A 279 -20.76 13.77 -11.40
N THR A 280 -21.76 13.30 -10.66
CA THR A 280 -21.96 11.86 -10.56
C THR A 280 -22.57 11.41 -11.88
N PHE A 281 -21.74 11.26 -12.92
CA PHE A 281 -22.18 10.51 -14.09
C PHE A 281 -22.55 9.11 -13.64
N GLU A 282 -23.80 8.75 -13.84
CA GLU A 282 -24.25 7.39 -13.61
C GLU A 282 -23.64 6.46 -14.67
N GLU A 283 -23.36 7.01 -15.86
CA GLU A 283 -22.82 6.29 -17.01
C GLU A 283 -21.64 7.03 -17.68
N ILE A 284 -20.61 6.28 -18.05
CA ILE A 284 -19.39 6.81 -18.69
C ILE A 284 -19.64 7.50 -20.05
N HIS A 285 -20.72 7.15 -20.74
CA HIS A 285 -21.08 7.74 -22.03
C HIS A 285 -21.38 9.24 -21.95
N GLU A 286 -21.86 9.69 -20.79
CA GLU A 286 -22.11 11.12 -20.54
C GLU A 286 -20.79 11.90 -20.47
N PHE A 287 -19.74 11.29 -19.91
CA PHE A 287 -18.38 11.86 -19.93
C PHE A 287 -17.83 11.90 -21.36
N ASP A 288 -18.04 10.85 -22.13
CA ASP A 288 -17.59 10.78 -23.53
C ASP A 288 -18.21 11.89 -24.39
N ALA A 289 -19.48 12.24 -24.15
CA ALA A 289 -20.12 13.38 -24.80
C ALA A 289 -19.51 14.72 -24.34
N TRP A 290 -19.29 14.89 -23.04
CA TRP A 290 -18.74 16.11 -22.46
C TRP A 290 -17.31 16.42 -22.90
N ILE A 291 -16.42 15.41 -22.94
CA ILE A 291 -15.03 15.59 -23.39
C ILE A 291 -14.94 15.88 -24.89
N SER A 292 -15.99 15.54 -25.65
CA SER A 292 -16.05 15.77 -27.10
C SER A 292 -16.39 17.23 -27.45
N GLU A 293 -16.84 18.04 -26.49
CA GLU A 293 -17.08 19.47 -26.71
C GLU A 293 -15.75 20.21 -26.98
N PRO A 294 -15.67 21.12 -27.98
CA PRO A 294 -14.41 21.76 -28.37
C PRO A 294 -13.67 22.44 -27.22
N GLU A 295 -14.39 23.11 -26.31
CA GLU A 295 -13.79 23.79 -25.15
C GLU A 295 -13.10 22.80 -24.19
N ASN A 296 -13.74 21.66 -23.91
CA ASN A 296 -13.20 20.64 -22.99
C ASN A 296 -12.12 19.80 -23.67
N ARG A 297 -12.37 19.42 -24.93
CA ARG A 297 -11.45 18.66 -25.78
C ARG A 297 -10.13 19.38 -25.94
N ASP A 298 -10.14 20.65 -26.34
CA ASP A 298 -8.91 21.40 -26.62
C ASP A 298 -8.16 21.78 -25.32
N ARG A 299 -8.85 21.79 -24.18
CA ARG A 299 -8.24 22.00 -22.86
C ARG A 299 -7.51 20.76 -22.35
N ILE A 300 -8.11 19.58 -22.50
CA ILE A 300 -7.62 18.31 -21.96
C ILE A 300 -6.70 17.59 -22.95
N LEU A 301 -7.06 17.62 -24.24
CA LEU A 301 -6.36 16.99 -25.36
C LEU A 301 -5.88 18.10 -26.32
N PRO A 302 -4.86 18.90 -25.96
CA PRO A 302 -4.54 20.15 -26.64
C PRO A 302 -3.98 19.99 -28.06
N PHE A 303 -3.31 18.88 -28.37
CA PHE A 303 -2.72 18.66 -29.68
C PHE A 303 -3.65 17.83 -30.58
N PRO A 304 -3.58 18.01 -31.92
CA PRO A 304 -4.38 17.25 -32.88
C PRO A 304 -4.25 15.72 -32.70
N ARG A 305 -3.08 15.23 -32.29
CA ARG A 305 -2.89 13.84 -31.85
C ARG A 305 -2.38 13.82 -30.43
N THR A 306 -3.25 13.48 -29.49
CA THR A 306 -2.92 13.46 -28.06
C THR A 306 -3.45 12.20 -27.40
N VAL A 307 -2.68 11.62 -26.48
CA VAL A 307 -3.14 10.58 -25.54
C VAL A 307 -3.06 11.10 -24.12
N VAL A 308 -4.14 10.94 -23.37
CA VAL A 308 -4.21 11.20 -21.92
C VAL A 308 -4.79 9.99 -21.22
N ALA A 309 -4.11 9.50 -20.17
CA ALA A 309 -4.72 8.54 -19.26
C ALA A 309 -5.65 9.27 -18.29
N MET A 310 -6.87 8.75 -18.16
CA MET A 310 -7.89 9.27 -17.26
C MET A 310 -8.40 8.19 -16.35
N ARG A 311 -8.40 8.46 -15.05
CA ARG A 311 -9.06 7.61 -14.07
C ARG A 311 -10.34 8.27 -13.57
N VAL A 312 -11.35 7.49 -13.26
CA VAL A 312 -12.65 8.03 -12.81
C VAL A 312 -12.47 8.92 -11.57
N ARG A 313 -11.75 8.44 -10.55
CA ARG A 313 -11.48 9.19 -9.32
C ARG A 313 -10.08 8.97 -8.75
N ARG A 314 -9.51 10.01 -8.14
CA ARG A 314 -8.23 9.93 -7.41
C ARG A 314 -8.36 9.19 -6.08
N HIS A 315 -9.42 9.48 -5.34
CA HIS A 315 -9.69 8.90 -4.03
C HIS A 315 -10.99 8.11 -4.05
N ASP A 316 -11.08 7.10 -3.19
CA ASP A 316 -12.33 6.35 -3.01
C ASP A 316 -13.44 7.32 -2.59
N ALA A 317 -14.59 7.23 -3.27
CA ALA A 317 -15.76 8.01 -2.91
C ALA A 317 -16.23 7.63 -1.49
N GLU A 318 -16.58 8.63 -0.68
CA GLU A 318 -17.27 8.38 0.59
C GLU A 318 -18.71 7.95 0.27
N ARG A 319 -18.97 6.63 0.29
CA ARG A 319 -20.30 6.05 0.06
C ARG A 319 -20.95 5.66 1.38
N GLU A 320 -22.23 5.97 1.52
CA GLU A 320 -23.01 5.51 2.67
C GLU A 320 -23.20 3.99 2.59
N TRP A 321 -23.15 3.33 3.75
CA TRP A 321 -23.45 1.92 3.88
C TRP A 321 -24.60 1.73 4.85
N ASP A 322 -25.73 1.28 4.30
CA ASP A 322 -26.98 1.04 5.02
C ASP A 322 -26.94 -0.24 5.88
N GLY A 323 -25.88 -1.05 5.78
CA GLY A 323 -25.69 -2.29 6.54
C GLY A 323 -26.13 -3.54 5.78
N SER A 324 -26.69 -3.39 4.58
CA SER A 324 -27.05 -4.49 3.70
C SER A 324 -25.81 -5.10 3.07
N ILE A 325 -25.80 -6.43 2.92
CA ILE A 325 -24.76 -7.17 2.19
C ILE A 325 -24.83 -6.80 0.69
N GLY A 326 -26.03 -6.54 0.16
CA GLY A 326 -26.21 -6.09 -1.23
C GLY A 326 -25.53 -4.75 -1.50
N ASP A 327 -25.75 -3.77 -0.61
CA ASP A 327 -25.11 -2.46 -0.71
C ASP A 327 -23.60 -2.52 -0.49
N LEU A 328 -23.12 -3.46 0.34
CA LEU A 328 -21.68 -3.72 0.46
C LEU A 328 -21.10 -4.20 -0.87
N PHE A 329 -21.73 -5.16 -1.54
CA PHE A 329 -21.28 -5.64 -2.85
C PHE A 329 -21.38 -4.56 -3.92
N ASN A 330 -22.46 -3.78 -3.95
CA ASN A 330 -22.61 -2.64 -4.87
C ASN A 330 -21.52 -1.59 -4.63
N ASN A 331 -21.28 -1.20 -3.37
CA ASN A 331 -20.22 -0.26 -3.01
C ASN A 331 -18.83 -0.80 -3.34
N LEU A 332 -18.59 -2.11 -3.18
CA LEU A 332 -17.33 -2.76 -3.56
C LEU A 332 -17.14 -2.73 -5.08
N SER A 333 -18.18 -3.07 -5.85
CA SER A 333 -18.16 -3.03 -7.31
C SER A 333 -17.96 -1.61 -7.83
N LEU A 334 -18.67 -0.62 -7.29
CA LEU A 334 -18.49 0.80 -7.64
C LEU A 334 -17.08 1.30 -7.24
N LYS A 335 -16.54 0.83 -6.12
CA LYS A 335 -15.18 1.13 -5.69
C LYS A 335 -14.12 0.52 -6.61
N MET A 336 -14.39 -0.65 -7.20
CA MET A 336 -13.54 -1.20 -8.25
C MET A 336 -13.68 -0.37 -9.53
N ALA A 337 -14.91 0.05 -9.88
CA ALA A 337 -15.18 0.87 -11.05
C ALA A 337 -14.46 2.24 -11.02
N ASP A 338 -14.38 2.88 -9.84
CA ASP A 338 -13.65 4.15 -9.65
C ASP A 338 -12.16 4.05 -9.99
N LYS A 339 -11.60 2.82 -9.98
CA LYS A 339 -10.18 2.58 -10.24
C LYS A 339 -9.88 2.24 -11.69
N PHE A 340 -10.90 2.10 -12.54
CA PHE A 340 -10.65 1.92 -13.96
C PHE A 340 -9.96 3.15 -14.54
N THR A 341 -8.91 2.88 -15.30
CA THR A 341 -8.16 3.88 -16.03
C THR A 341 -8.39 3.66 -17.52
N TYR A 342 -8.77 4.72 -18.21
CA TYR A 342 -9.05 4.77 -19.63
C TYR A 342 -8.01 5.61 -20.34
N LEU A 343 -7.65 5.25 -21.56
CA LEU A 343 -6.86 6.10 -22.45
C LEU A 343 -7.81 6.87 -23.37
N TYR A 344 -7.82 8.19 -23.25
CA TYR A 344 -8.50 9.06 -24.21
C TYR A 344 -7.52 9.50 -25.28
N ILE A 345 -7.88 9.24 -26.53
CA ILE A 345 -7.05 9.49 -27.71
C ILE A 345 -7.79 10.49 -28.58
N ARG A 346 -7.17 11.63 -28.83
CA ARG A 346 -7.60 12.59 -29.87
C ARG A 346 -6.84 12.29 -31.16
N ASN A 347 -7.56 12.25 -32.27
CA ASN A 347 -7.01 12.18 -33.62
C ASN A 347 -7.76 13.15 -34.53
N GLY A 348 -7.27 14.38 -34.61
CA GLY A 348 -7.91 15.50 -35.28
C GLY A 348 -9.11 15.97 -34.46
N ASP A 349 -10.30 15.83 -35.05
CA ASP A 349 -11.56 16.07 -34.36
C ASP A 349 -12.14 14.80 -33.70
N GLN A 350 -11.61 13.63 -34.05
CA GLN A 350 -12.07 12.36 -33.49
C GLN A 350 -11.55 12.17 -32.06
N VAL A 351 -12.42 11.64 -31.21
CA VAL A 351 -12.08 11.27 -29.83
C VAL A 351 -12.43 9.81 -29.64
N TRP A 352 -11.46 9.05 -29.12
CA TRP A 352 -11.58 7.63 -28.85
C TRP A 352 -11.28 7.37 -27.38
N ARG A 353 -12.01 6.42 -26.80
CA ARG A 353 -11.76 5.90 -25.46
C ARG A 353 -11.33 4.45 -25.57
N VAL A 354 -10.15 4.14 -25.06
CA VAL A 354 -9.63 2.77 -24.99
C VAL A 354 -9.59 2.33 -23.53
N SER A 355 -10.29 1.24 -23.22
CA SER A 355 -10.15 0.56 -21.93
C SER A 355 -9.01 -0.44 -22.01
N THR A 356 -8.22 -0.53 -20.94
CA THR A 356 -7.10 -1.49 -20.85
C THR A 356 -7.07 -2.12 -19.46
N GLU A 357 -6.56 -3.35 -19.34
CA GLU A 357 -6.38 -4.01 -18.04
C GLU A 357 -5.26 -3.40 -17.18
N ILE A 358 -4.42 -2.55 -17.76
CA ILE A 358 -3.32 -1.90 -17.04
C ILE A 358 -3.84 -0.71 -16.24
N ASP A 359 -3.57 -0.68 -14.92
CA ASP A 359 -3.68 0.56 -14.13
C ASP A 359 -2.43 1.41 -14.38
N PHE A 360 -2.57 2.46 -15.19
CA PHE A 360 -1.51 3.45 -15.37
C PHE A 360 -1.29 4.17 -14.03
N GLY A 361 -0.04 4.27 -13.59
CA GLY A 361 0.32 5.03 -12.39
C GLY A 361 -0.05 6.53 -12.47
N HIS A 362 0.36 7.32 -11.48
CA HIS A 362 0.18 8.79 -11.55
C HIS A 362 0.91 9.39 -12.77
N MET A 363 2.02 8.77 -13.16
CA MET A 363 2.80 9.13 -14.34
C MET A 363 2.79 7.95 -15.31
N ILE A 364 2.45 8.22 -16.57
CA ILE A 364 2.44 7.24 -17.66
C ILE A 364 3.85 6.87 -18.09
N PHE A 365 4.81 7.80 -17.97
CA PHE A 365 6.22 7.56 -18.23
C PHE A 365 7.08 8.32 -17.22
N PRO A 366 8.30 7.85 -16.93
CA PRO A 366 9.16 8.47 -15.91
C PRO A 366 9.64 9.85 -16.35
N ASP A 367 10.01 10.69 -15.37
CA ASP A 367 10.75 11.92 -15.66
C ASP A 367 12.11 11.62 -16.31
N ARG A 368 12.64 12.60 -17.05
CA ARG A 368 13.94 12.50 -17.72
C ARG A 368 15.06 12.08 -16.77
N ASP A 369 15.01 12.57 -15.52
CA ASP A 369 16.03 12.31 -14.50
C ASP A 369 15.68 11.11 -13.60
N ALA A 370 14.45 10.62 -13.61
CA ALA A 370 13.99 9.58 -12.68
C ALA A 370 14.55 8.19 -13.03
N VAL A 371 14.74 7.91 -14.33
CA VAL A 371 15.26 6.61 -14.80
C VAL A 371 16.55 6.84 -15.56
N ASN A 372 17.59 7.30 -14.87
CA ASN A 372 18.95 7.23 -15.39
C ASN A 372 19.58 5.87 -15.03
N PRO A 373 19.70 4.92 -15.97
CA PRO A 373 20.24 3.58 -15.68
C PRO A 373 21.71 3.62 -15.25
N LEU A 374 22.43 4.71 -15.53
CA LEU A 374 23.85 4.86 -15.21
C LEU A 374 24.11 5.56 -13.88
N GLU A 375 23.10 6.16 -13.25
CA GLU A 375 23.29 6.83 -11.96
C GLU A 375 23.41 5.77 -10.84
N PRO A 376 24.48 5.81 -10.03
CA PRO A 376 24.63 4.90 -8.91
C PRO A 376 23.61 5.22 -7.82
N MET A 377 23.00 4.16 -7.28
CA MET A 377 21.89 4.25 -6.33
C MET A 377 22.24 3.55 -5.01
N MET A 378 21.63 4.05 -3.94
CA MET A 378 21.53 3.41 -2.64
C MET A 378 20.14 2.80 -2.49
N VAL A 379 20.06 1.65 -1.84
CA VAL A 379 18.83 0.96 -1.49
C VAL A 379 18.71 0.80 0.01
N LYS A 380 17.50 1.04 0.51
CA LYS A 380 17.09 0.69 1.87
C LYS A 380 16.18 -0.53 1.83
N MET A 381 16.54 -1.55 2.59
CA MET A 381 15.78 -2.78 2.71
C MET A 381 14.90 -2.78 3.95
N PHE A 382 13.71 -3.36 3.85
CA PHE A 382 12.85 -3.71 4.98
C PHE A 382 12.59 -5.22 4.96
N GLY A 383 13.39 -5.94 5.75
CA GLY A 383 13.47 -7.41 5.65
C GLY A 383 13.97 -7.81 4.26
N ASP A 384 13.21 -8.69 3.58
CA ASP A 384 13.52 -9.17 2.24
C ASP A 384 12.85 -8.33 1.12
N ARG A 385 12.41 -7.10 1.43
CA ARG A 385 11.75 -6.21 0.46
C ARG A 385 12.48 -4.88 0.36
N VAL A 386 12.52 -4.34 -0.85
CA VAL A 386 13.00 -2.97 -1.08
C VAL A 386 11.98 -1.99 -0.50
N ASP A 387 12.43 -1.11 0.40
CA ASP A 387 11.63 -0.02 0.96
C ASP A 387 11.76 1.22 0.07
N LYS A 388 13.01 1.68 -0.14
CA LYS A 388 13.29 2.93 -0.87
C LYS A 388 14.59 2.88 -1.66
N PHE A 389 14.62 3.66 -2.74
CA PHE A 389 15.82 4.00 -3.48
C PHE A 389 16.20 5.47 -3.27
N MET A 390 17.48 5.78 -3.37
CA MET A 390 18.01 7.14 -3.30
C MET A 390 19.28 7.22 -4.16
N PRO A 391 19.46 8.24 -5.01
CA PRO A 391 20.74 8.45 -5.71
C PRO A 391 21.90 8.64 -4.74
N VAL A 392 23.10 8.16 -5.08
CA VAL A 392 24.29 8.32 -4.22
C VAL A 392 24.56 9.80 -3.89
N ARG A 393 24.35 10.71 -4.86
CA ARG A 393 24.47 12.16 -4.63
C ARG A 393 23.53 12.70 -3.53
N GLU A 394 22.30 12.21 -3.49
CA GLU A 394 21.31 12.62 -2.49
C GLU A 394 21.65 11.99 -1.13
N PHE A 395 22.14 10.74 -1.14
CA PHE A 395 22.62 10.07 0.06
C PHE A 395 23.79 10.81 0.71
N GLU A 396 24.81 11.19 -0.07
CA GLU A 396 25.94 11.98 0.42
C GLU A 396 25.47 13.30 1.03
N HIS A 397 24.55 14.00 0.35
CA HIS A 397 23.97 15.23 0.89
C HIS A 397 23.22 15.01 2.21
N ARG A 398 22.47 13.91 2.35
CA ARG A 398 21.79 13.55 3.60
C ARG A 398 22.76 13.22 4.73
N VAL A 399 23.89 12.57 4.41
CA VAL A 399 24.95 12.27 5.38
C VAL A 399 25.60 13.57 5.88
N GLU A 400 25.87 14.53 5.00
CA GLU A 400 26.37 15.85 5.38
C GLU A 400 25.40 16.60 6.30
N GLN A 401 24.10 16.61 5.95
CA GLN A 401 23.05 17.20 6.80
C GLN A 401 22.98 16.50 8.17
N HIS A 402 23.13 15.17 8.20
CA HIS A 402 23.14 14.43 9.45
C HIS A 402 24.35 14.75 10.33
N ALA A 403 25.52 15.00 9.73
CA ALA A 403 26.71 15.41 10.47
C ALA A 403 26.49 16.75 11.21
N ILE A 404 25.74 17.68 10.60
CA ILE A 404 25.33 18.94 11.25
C ILE A 404 24.41 18.66 12.44
N TYR A 405 23.44 17.76 12.28
CA TYR A 405 22.56 17.30 13.36
C TYR A 405 23.34 16.66 14.52
N GLU A 406 24.30 15.78 14.22
CA GLU A 406 25.15 15.14 15.24
C GLU A 406 26.09 16.13 15.93
N ALA A 407 26.64 17.11 15.20
CA ALA A 407 27.43 18.19 15.78
C ALA A 407 26.62 18.99 16.80
N TRP A 408 25.37 19.34 16.47
CA TRP A 408 24.48 20.01 17.41
C TRP A 408 24.22 19.18 18.68
N ILE A 409 24.02 17.87 18.55
CA ILE A 409 23.83 16.97 19.71
C ILE A 409 25.06 16.93 20.60
N ARG A 410 26.25 16.91 19.99
CA ARG A 410 27.53 16.92 20.71
C ARG A 410 27.73 18.23 21.48
N ASP A 411 27.37 19.35 20.87
CA ASP A 411 27.51 20.68 21.47
C ASP A 411 26.40 20.98 22.50
N ASN A 412 25.28 20.26 22.45
CA ASN A 412 24.12 20.43 23.34
C ASN A 412 23.75 19.10 24.02
N PRO A 413 24.61 18.52 24.86
CA PRO A 413 24.35 17.21 25.45
C PRO A 413 23.08 17.19 26.31
N TYR A 414 22.28 16.14 26.14
CA TYR A 414 20.99 15.99 26.83
C TYR A 414 21.11 16.03 28.36
N ASP A 415 22.20 15.50 28.92
CA ASP A 415 22.39 15.43 30.36
C ASP A 415 22.57 16.83 30.98
N GLU A 416 23.30 17.73 30.31
CA GLU A 416 23.47 19.13 30.75
C GLU A 416 22.18 19.93 30.62
N TRP A 417 21.44 19.71 29.52
CA TRP A 417 20.13 20.32 29.32
C TRP A 417 19.12 19.89 30.39
N LYS A 418 19.14 18.60 30.77
CA LYS A 418 18.25 18.02 31.78
C LYS A 418 18.52 18.58 33.18
N LEU A 419 19.77 18.88 33.51
CA LEU A 419 20.12 19.56 34.76
C LEU A 419 19.50 20.96 34.83
N SER A 420 19.47 21.67 33.70
CA SER A 420 18.89 23.02 33.59
C SER A 420 17.37 23.03 33.44
N ASN A 421 16.76 21.90 33.06
CA ASN A 421 15.31 21.75 32.87
C ASN A 421 14.77 20.53 33.64
N PRO A 422 14.61 20.64 34.98
CA PRO A 422 14.12 19.53 35.80
C PRO A 422 12.70 19.12 35.37
N GLY A 423 12.53 17.84 35.01
CA GLY A 423 11.26 17.31 34.49
C GLY A 423 11.10 17.39 32.97
N GLY A 424 12.09 17.96 32.27
CA GLY A 424 12.16 17.96 30.82
C GLY A 424 12.34 16.55 30.24
N THR A 425 11.65 16.27 29.13
CA THR A 425 11.78 14.99 28.42
C THR A 425 12.80 15.11 27.28
N LYS A 426 13.40 13.98 26.87
CA LYS A 426 14.27 13.91 25.67
C LYS A 426 13.59 14.43 24.40
N HIS A 427 12.27 14.29 24.33
CA HIS A 427 11.48 14.84 23.23
C HIS A 427 11.51 16.37 23.21
N GLN A 428 11.37 17.04 24.36
CA GLN A 428 11.44 18.51 24.45
C GLN A 428 12.83 19.05 24.13
N TRP A 429 13.89 18.36 24.55
CA TRP A 429 15.25 18.68 24.14
C TRP A 429 15.45 18.57 22.62
N ASN A 430 14.97 17.48 22.01
CA ASN A 430 15.01 17.31 20.55
C ASN A 430 14.21 18.39 19.79
N LEU A 431 13.13 18.92 20.35
CA LEU A 431 12.36 20.01 19.73
C LEU A 431 13.13 21.33 19.67
N GLN A 432 14.14 21.52 20.53
CA GLN A 432 15.02 22.69 20.49
C GLN A 432 16.10 22.59 19.41
N ASN A 433 16.30 21.40 18.81
CA ASN A 433 17.23 21.23 17.71
C ASN A 433 16.65 21.83 16.41
N PRO A 434 17.25 22.90 15.85
CA PRO A 434 16.79 23.49 14.60
C PRO A 434 17.02 22.55 13.39
N TYR A 435 17.90 21.56 13.54
CA TYR A 435 18.26 20.57 12.52
C TYR A 435 17.57 19.21 12.74
N ARG A 436 16.53 19.13 13.57
CA ARG A 436 15.86 17.85 13.88
C ARG A 436 15.39 17.08 12.64
N ASP A 437 15.00 17.79 11.58
CA ASP A 437 14.49 17.21 10.34
C ASP A 437 15.63 16.65 9.45
N MET A 438 16.90 16.89 9.83
CA MET A 438 18.11 16.38 9.19
C MET A 438 18.62 15.06 9.81
N ALA A 439 17.88 14.48 10.76
CA ALA A 439 18.22 13.16 11.31
C ALA A 439 18.12 12.07 10.22
N PHE A 440 19.18 11.28 10.05
CA PHE A 440 19.28 10.28 8.99
C PHE A 440 20.13 9.08 9.43
N ASN A 441 19.62 7.87 9.23
CA ASN A 441 20.36 6.66 9.59
C ASN A 441 21.07 6.08 8.37
N ALA A 442 22.33 6.46 8.15
CA ALA A 442 23.12 6.00 7.00
C ALA A 442 23.34 4.47 6.97
N LYS A 443 23.34 3.80 8.13
CA LYS A 443 23.59 2.34 8.22
C LYS A 443 22.47 1.47 7.63
N GLU A 444 21.29 2.04 7.42
CA GLU A 444 20.16 1.35 6.80
C GLU A 444 20.23 1.34 5.27
N TRP A 445 21.19 2.04 4.69
CA TRP A 445 21.35 2.19 3.25
C TRP A 445 22.61 1.48 2.78
N THR A 446 22.48 0.77 1.67
CA THR A 446 23.57 0.03 1.03
C THR A 446 23.59 0.36 -0.45
N PRO A 447 24.77 0.41 -1.10
CA PRO A 447 24.85 0.63 -2.54
C PRO A 447 24.16 -0.51 -3.31
N VAL A 448 23.62 -0.21 -4.48
CA VAL A 448 23.09 -1.20 -5.42
C VAL A 448 24.23 -1.67 -6.31
N ASP A 449 25.11 -2.48 -5.75
CA ASP A 449 26.21 -3.14 -6.45
C ASP A 449 26.29 -4.61 -6.06
N HIS A 450 27.19 -5.36 -6.71
CA HIS A 450 27.37 -6.77 -6.44
C HIS A 450 27.88 -7.09 -5.03
N THR A 451 28.30 -6.10 -4.22
CA THR A 451 28.68 -6.33 -2.82
C THR A 451 27.48 -6.44 -1.89
N ASN A 452 26.30 -5.99 -2.36
CA ASN A 452 25.08 -6.01 -1.60
C ASN A 452 24.36 -7.36 -1.72
N ILE A 453 24.16 -8.06 -0.61
CA ILE A 453 23.43 -9.34 -0.53
C ILE A 453 22.02 -9.27 -1.14
N TYR A 454 21.42 -8.08 -1.21
CA TYR A 454 20.08 -7.85 -1.77
C TYR A 454 20.10 -7.24 -3.18
N TYR A 455 21.21 -7.40 -3.91
CA TYR A 455 21.38 -6.89 -5.26
C TYR A 455 20.27 -7.37 -6.20
N ASP A 456 19.92 -8.66 -6.16
CA ASP A 456 18.87 -9.23 -7.00
C ASP A 456 17.50 -8.60 -6.75
N GLU A 457 17.12 -8.37 -5.49
CA GLU A 457 15.88 -7.71 -5.16
C GLU A 457 15.85 -6.25 -5.62
N ALA A 458 16.98 -5.54 -5.48
CA ALA A 458 17.12 -4.16 -5.92
C ALA A 458 16.98 -4.05 -7.45
N VAL A 459 17.68 -4.92 -8.20
CA VAL A 459 17.59 -4.99 -9.65
C VAL A 459 16.19 -5.42 -10.08
N ALA A 460 15.60 -6.44 -9.47
CA ALA A 460 14.25 -6.90 -9.80
C ALA A 460 13.18 -5.84 -9.50
N ALA A 461 13.33 -5.03 -8.45
CA ALA A 461 12.43 -3.91 -8.18
C ALA A 461 12.50 -2.85 -9.28
N ARG A 462 13.72 -2.48 -9.70
CA ARG A 462 13.94 -1.52 -10.78
C ARG A 462 13.47 -2.04 -12.13
N SER A 463 13.74 -3.31 -12.45
CA SER A 463 13.28 -3.96 -13.67
C SER A 463 11.75 -4.06 -13.72
N ARG A 464 11.08 -4.26 -12.59
CA ARG A 464 9.60 -4.22 -12.52
C ARG A 464 9.06 -2.83 -12.86
N GLU A 465 9.68 -1.78 -12.36
CA GLU A 465 9.30 -0.40 -12.69
C GLU A 465 9.52 -0.08 -14.18
N ILE A 466 10.69 -0.44 -14.72
CA ILE A 466 10.98 -0.29 -16.16
C ILE A 466 9.98 -1.11 -17.00
N THR A 467 9.69 -2.35 -16.59
CA THR A 467 8.73 -3.22 -17.29
C THR A 467 7.32 -2.62 -17.27
N HIS A 468 6.91 -2.01 -16.16
CA HIS A 468 5.63 -1.31 -16.07
C HIS A 468 5.53 -0.19 -17.11
N TYR A 469 6.56 0.64 -17.25
CA TYR A 469 6.60 1.69 -18.28
C TYR A 469 6.71 1.13 -19.70
N ASN A 470 7.46 0.05 -19.91
CA ASN A 470 7.56 -0.61 -21.22
C ASN A 470 6.21 -1.22 -21.66
N ARG A 471 5.39 -1.73 -20.74
CA ARG A 471 4.03 -2.22 -21.07
C ARG A 471 3.16 -1.12 -21.66
N ILE A 472 3.31 0.11 -21.19
CA ILE A 472 2.60 1.27 -21.74
C ILE A 472 3.07 1.55 -23.17
N ALA A 473 4.38 1.49 -23.43
CA ALA A 473 4.90 1.60 -24.79
C ALA A 473 4.36 0.48 -25.71
N THR A 474 4.21 -0.74 -25.19
CA THR A 474 3.59 -1.87 -25.91
C THR A 474 2.13 -1.59 -26.28
N VAL A 475 1.34 -1.00 -25.38
CA VAL A 475 -0.05 -0.58 -25.67
C VAL A 475 -0.06 0.47 -26.78
N ILE A 476 0.78 1.52 -26.67
CA ILE A 476 0.86 2.59 -27.68
C ILE A 476 1.29 2.04 -29.05
N GLN A 477 2.31 1.18 -29.09
CA GLN A 477 2.72 0.51 -30.31
C GLN A 477 1.57 -0.31 -30.91
N GLY A 478 0.88 -1.05 -30.05
CA GLY A 478 -0.29 -1.81 -30.42
C GLY A 478 -1.37 -0.95 -31.07
N LEU A 479 -1.65 0.23 -30.50
CA LEU A 479 -2.61 1.19 -31.06
C LEU A 479 -2.22 1.67 -32.46
N PHE A 480 -0.93 1.90 -32.73
CA PHE A 480 -0.46 2.22 -34.09
C PHE A 480 -0.62 1.03 -35.05
N ASP A 481 -0.37 -0.21 -34.61
CA ASP A 481 -0.34 -1.34 -35.54
C ASP A 481 -1.72 -1.92 -35.87
N ARG A 482 -2.70 -1.82 -34.95
CA ARG A 482 -4.02 -2.46 -35.12
C ARG A 482 -5.22 -1.52 -35.07
N SER A 483 -5.11 -0.37 -34.39
CA SER A 483 -6.30 0.42 -34.03
C SER A 483 -6.58 1.50 -35.06
N GLU A 484 -7.87 1.65 -35.41
CA GLU A 484 -8.31 2.77 -36.25
C GLU A 484 -8.18 4.13 -35.55
N ALA A 485 -8.04 4.14 -34.22
CA ALA A 485 -7.99 5.36 -33.41
C ALA A 485 -6.88 6.34 -33.82
N LEU A 486 -5.76 5.84 -34.38
CA LEU A 486 -4.62 6.66 -34.78
C LEU A 486 -4.49 6.83 -36.31
N HIS A 487 -5.34 6.16 -37.10
CA HIS A 487 -5.27 6.25 -38.56
C HIS A 487 -5.69 7.64 -39.08
N PRO A 488 -5.05 8.17 -40.13
CA PRO A 488 -3.95 7.59 -40.91
C PRO A 488 -2.56 7.98 -40.36
N HIS A 489 -1.61 7.06 -40.24
CA HIS A 489 -0.22 7.39 -39.87
C HIS A 489 0.80 6.60 -40.68
N LEU A 490 2.07 7.02 -40.63
CA LEU A 490 3.19 6.24 -41.18
C LEU A 490 3.49 5.03 -40.29
N PRO A 491 4.08 3.93 -40.81
CA PRO A 491 4.50 2.81 -39.99
C PRO A 491 5.43 3.25 -38.86
N VAL A 492 5.09 2.91 -37.62
CA VAL A 492 5.82 3.32 -36.41
C VAL A 492 6.50 2.11 -35.80
N HIS A 493 7.77 2.26 -35.42
CA HIS A 493 8.51 1.29 -34.64
C HIS A 493 9.04 1.97 -33.37
N SER A 494 8.25 1.94 -32.30
CA SER A 494 8.55 2.61 -31.03
C SER A 494 9.90 2.22 -30.40
N TRP A 495 10.41 1.02 -30.69
CA TRP A 495 11.72 0.55 -30.20
C TRP A 495 12.92 1.10 -30.99
N LYS A 496 12.71 1.74 -32.16
CA LYS A 496 13.78 2.40 -32.92
C LYS A 496 13.79 3.90 -32.58
N PRO A 497 14.89 4.46 -32.04
CA PRO A 497 14.94 5.85 -31.61
C PRO A 497 14.52 6.87 -32.67
N GLU A 498 14.93 6.68 -33.93
CA GLU A 498 14.57 7.56 -35.04
C GLU A 498 13.08 7.52 -35.37
N SER A 499 12.48 6.33 -35.38
CA SER A 499 11.05 6.17 -35.65
C SER A 499 10.21 6.70 -34.50
N PHE A 500 10.65 6.48 -33.25
CA PHE A 500 10.02 7.03 -32.06
C PHE A 500 10.01 8.57 -32.10
N ALA A 501 11.15 9.22 -32.32
CA ALA A 501 11.25 10.68 -32.34
C ALA A 501 10.45 11.33 -33.49
N ASN A 502 10.24 10.60 -34.60
CA ASN A 502 9.44 11.06 -35.72
C ASN A 502 7.93 10.92 -35.48
N ALA A 503 7.49 9.90 -34.74
CA ALA A 503 6.07 9.57 -34.58
C ALA A 503 5.48 9.99 -33.22
N ILE A 504 6.28 10.06 -32.16
CA ILE A 504 5.83 10.23 -30.77
C ILE A 504 6.60 11.38 -30.12
N GLU A 505 5.87 12.23 -29.40
CA GLU A 505 6.41 13.30 -28.57
C GLU A 505 5.92 13.13 -27.12
N LEU A 506 6.86 13.08 -26.18
CA LEU A 506 6.56 12.95 -24.75
C LEU A 506 6.42 14.33 -24.10
N VAL A 507 5.23 14.62 -23.57
CA VAL A 507 4.92 15.92 -22.95
C VAL A 507 5.04 15.80 -21.42
N TYR A 508 6.06 16.43 -20.85
CA TYR A 508 6.38 16.37 -19.41
C TYR A 508 5.58 17.41 -18.60
N ASP A 509 4.32 17.11 -18.31
CA ASP A 509 3.38 18.00 -17.61
C ASP A 509 3.17 17.68 -16.13
N ALA A 510 3.83 16.64 -15.58
CA ALA A 510 3.61 16.23 -14.18
C ALA A 510 4.37 17.10 -13.17
N ASN A 511 5.69 17.25 -13.31
CA ASN A 511 6.56 17.83 -12.28
C ASN A 511 7.16 19.21 -12.62
N HIS A 512 7.12 19.64 -13.89
CA HIS A 512 7.77 20.86 -14.37
C HIS A 512 6.81 22.02 -14.73
N VAL A 513 5.56 21.99 -14.24
CA VAL A 513 4.65 23.12 -14.43
C VAL A 513 5.06 24.25 -13.47
N LEU A 514 5.84 25.20 -14.00
CA LEU A 514 6.07 26.49 -13.35
C LEU A 514 4.72 27.21 -13.25
N THR A 515 4.05 27.12 -12.10
CA THR A 515 2.86 27.95 -11.84
C THR A 515 3.30 29.30 -11.30
N PHE A 516 2.66 30.36 -11.79
CA PHE A 516 2.95 31.73 -11.41
C PHE A 516 2.11 32.12 -10.18
N GLY A 517 2.78 32.57 -9.11
CA GLY A 517 2.15 33.07 -7.89
C GLY A 517 2.18 32.09 -6.70
N ASP A 518 1.64 32.56 -5.57
CA ASP A 518 1.47 31.75 -4.37
C ASP A 518 0.33 30.73 -4.55
N GLU A 519 0.46 29.56 -3.94
CA GLU A 519 -0.59 28.54 -3.95
C GLU A 519 -1.91 29.14 -3.40
N PRO A 520 -3.04 29.06 -4.14
CA PRO A 520 -4.32 29.57 -3.66
C PRO A 520 -4.73 28.81 -2.40
N ASP A 521 -4.79 29.46 -1.23
CA ASP A 521 -5.24 28.84 0.03
C ASP A 521 -6.75 28.99 0.23
N PHE A 522 -7.47 27.89 0.05
CA PHE A 522 -8.92 27.85 0.23
C PHE A 522 -9.37 28.10 1.68
N LYS A 523 -8.59 27.70 2.69
CA LYS A 523 -8.98 27.97 4.09
C LYS A 523 -8.94 29.46 4.37
N SER A 524 -7.91 30.14 3.87
CA SER A 524 -7.82 31.60 3.93
C SER A 524 -8.95 32.26 3.13
N TYR A 525 -9.34 31.69 1.98
CA TYR A 525 -10.49 32.18 1.21
C TYR A 525 -11.82 32.04 1.97
N ILE A 526 -12.14 30.85 2.49
CA ILE A 526 -13.33 30.66 3.34
C ILE A 526 -13.30 31.62 4.53
N ALA A 527 -12.15 31.77 5.19
CA ALA A 527 -12.04 32.68 6.34
C ALA A 527 -12.34 34.14 5.95
N LYS A 528 -11.94 34.57 4.74
CA LYS A 528 -12.31 35.88 4.19
C LYS A 528 -13.81 35.99 3.94
N CYS A 529 -14.42 35.04 3.21
CA CYS A 529 -15.87 35.03 2.96
C CYS A 529 -16.68 34.97 4.27
N ASN A 530 -16.22 34.18 5.25
CA ASN A 530 -16.89 33.99 6.52
C ASN A 530 -16.70 35.18 7.48
N ALA A 531 -15.71 36.04 7.25
CA ALA A 531 -15.56 37.28 8.00
C ALA A 531 -16.74 38.24 7.76
N GLU A 532 -17.40 38.12 6.61
CA GLU A 532 -18.56 38.93 6.21
C GLU A 532 -19.90 38.32 6.62
N ILE A 533 -19.92 37.23 7.39
CA ILE A 533 -21.19 36.63 7.86
C ILE A 533 -21.88 37.59 8.83
N GLY A 534 -23.12 37.92 8.50
CA GLY A 534 -24.03 38.68 9.33
C GLY A 534 -25.44 38.07 9.36
N VAL A 535 -26.35 38.77 10.02
CA VAL A 535 -27.77 38.42 10.00
C VAL A 535 -28.30 38.61 8.57
N GLY A 536 -28.99 37.59 8.04
CA GLY A 536 -29.52 37.59 6.68
C GLY A 536 -28.57 37.08 5.60
N SER A 537 -27.29 36.81 5.91
CA SER A 537 -26.36 36.16 4.99
C SER A 537 -26.85 34.75 4.62
N VAL A 538 -26.68 34.36 3.36
CA VAL A 538 -26.98 33.02 2.85
C VAL A 538 -25.75 32.15 2.99
N VAL A 539 -25.89 30.99 3.63
CA VAL A 539 -24.78 30.10 3.95
C VAL A 539 -25.12 28.64 3.70
N ILE A 540 -24.09 27.82 3.56
CA ILE A 540 -24.16 26.36 3.43
C ILE A 540 -23.23 25.68 4.45
N GLY A 541 -23.56 24.45 4.86
CA GLY A 541 -22.78 23.64 5.82
C GLY A 541 -23.52 23.31 7.12
N GLN A 542 -24.56 24.08 7.45
CA GLN A 542 -25.40 23.89 8.64
C GLN A 542 -26.09 22.52 8.69
N GLU A 543 -26.54 22.01 7.54
CA GLU A 543 -27.17 20.68 7.43
C GLU A 543 -26.16 19.57 7.73
N GLN A 544 -24.97 19.61 7.12
CA GLN A 544 -23.92 18.63 7.37
C GLN A 544 -23.48 18.65 8.84
N PHE A 545 -23.34 19.84 9.45
CA PHE A 545 -23.03 19.97 10.87
C PHE A 545 -24.12 19.37 11.76
N TRP A 546 -25.40 19.60 11.42
CA TRP A 546 -26.53 19.01 12.11
C TRP A 546 -26.55 17.48 11.99
N LEU A 547 -26.35 16.93 10.79
CA LEU A 547 -26.30 15.48 10.55
C LEU A 547 -25.18 14.80 11.33
N LYS A 548 -23.99 15.41 11.42
CA LYS A 548 -22.89 14.91 12.26
C LYS A 548 -23.28 14.91 13.74
N LYS A 549 -23.91 15.98 14.21
CA LYS A 549 -24.36 16.09 15.61
C LYS A 549 -25.46 15.09 15.96
N GLU A 550 -26.39 14.82 15.05
CA GLU A 550 -27.38 13.77 15.22
C GLU A 550 -26.76 12.37 15.17
N ALA A 551 -25.75 12.15 14.34
CA ALA A 551 -25.01 10.88 14.32
C ALA A 551 -24.28 10.62 15.65
N GLU A 552 -23.61 11.63 16.22
CA GLU A 552 -23.02 11.54 17.56
C GLU A 552 -24.06 11.22 18.64
N LYS A 553 -25.27 11.79 18.55
CA LYS A 553 -26.37 11.51 19.50
C LYS A 553 -26.88 10.08 19.35
N GLU A 554 -27.06 9.61 18.11
CA GLU A 554 -27.54 8.26 17.83
C GLU A 554 -26.50 7.20 18.23
N MET A 555 -25.21 7.43 17.95
CA MET A 555 -24.13 6.57 18.44
C MET A 555 -24.11 6.52 19.97
N ARG A 556 -24.28 7.66 20.65
CA ARG A 556 -24.39 7.68 22.12
C ARG A 556 -25.60 6.89 22.62
N ARG A 557 -26.76 7.02 21.96
CA ARG A 557 -27.97 6.25 22.30
C ARG A 557 -27.72 4.75 22.16
N ARG A 558 -27.11 4.32 21.05
CA ARG A 558 -26.81 2.91 20.76
C ARG A 558 -25.77 2.31 21.70
N ASN A 559 -24.70 3.06 22.01
CA ASN A 559 -23.68 2.63 22.97
C ASN A 559 -24.26 2.43 24.38
N LEU A 560 -25.31 3.16 24.73
CA LEU A 560 -26.02 3.01 26.00
C LEU A 560 -27.10 1.91 25.96
N ASP A 561 -27.46 1.40 24.78
CA ASP A 561 -28.49 0.37 24.62
C ASP A 561 -27.89 -1.04 24.72
N PHE A 562 -28.02 -1.63 25.91
CA PHE A 562 -27.54 -2.98 26.19
C PHE A 562 -28.29 -4.09 25.44
N ARG A 563 -29.39 -3.77 24.74
CA ARG A 563 -30.18 -4.73 23.96
C ARG A 563 -29.66 -4.94 22.55
N LEU A 564 -28.82 -4.02 22.06
CA LEU A 564 -28.17 -4.15 20.76
C LEU A 564 -27.05 -5.18 20.82
N SER A 565 -26.89 -5.94 19.74
CA SER A 565 -25.74 -6.83 19.57
C SER A 565 -24.44 -6.02 19.48
N GLU A 566 -23.31 -6.66 19.76
CA GLU A 566 -22.00 -6.01 19.75
C GLU A 566 -21.70 -5.36 18.37
N GLY A 567 -22.08 -6.01 17.27
CA GLY A 567 -21.96 -5.46 15.92
C GLY A 567 -22.86 -4.25 15.64
N GLU A 568 -24.03 -4.16 16.29
CA GLU A 568 -24.93 -3.00 16.14
C GLU A 568 -24.53 -1.80 17.01
N ARG A 569 -23.83 -2.04 18.12
CA ARG A 569 -23.29 -0.99 18.99
C ARG A 569 -22.10 -0.28 18.37
N TYR A 570 -21.16 -1.04 17.77
CA TYR A 570 -19.96 -0.48 17.16
C TYR A 570 -20.14 0.01 15.72
N ARG A 571 -21.39 0.11 15.24
CA ARG A 571 -21.67 0.68 13.92
C ARG A 571 -21.55 2.21 13.97
N GLU A 572 -20.46 2.73 13.39
CA GLU A 572 -20.20 4.16 13.34
C GLU A 572 -21.08 4.84 12.28
N PHE A 573 -21.90 5.80 12.70
CA PHE A 573 -22.62 6.70 11.79
C PHE A 573 -21.83 8.00 11.66
N ARG A 574 -21.45 8.36 10.44
CA ARG A 574 -20.79 9.65 10.16
C ARG A 574 -21.80 10.79 9.99
N PHE A 575 -22.94 10.47 9.38
CA PHE A 575 -24.10 11.35 9.21
C PHE A 575 -25.36 10.55 9.57
N PHE A 576 -26.32 11.19 10.22
CA PHE A 576 -27.58 10.55 10.57
C PHE A 576 -28.73 11.54 10.49
N ARG A 577 -29.73 11.25 9.66
CA ARG A 577 -30.97 12.02 9.56
C ARG A 577 -32.09 11.28 10.30
N PRO A 578 -32.68 11.86 11.36
CA PRO A 578 -33.84 11.27 12.02
C PRO A 578 -35.08 11.25 11.11
N TYR A 579 -35.84 10.15 11.12
CA TYR A 579 -36.96 9.85 10.20
C TYR A 579 -38.12 10.88 10.15
N ASP A 580 -38.22 11.81 11.10
CA ASP A 580 -39.30 12.84 11.15
C ASP A 580 -38.74 14.26 11.34
N ASN A 581 -37.44 14.45 11.12
CA ASN A 581 -36.78 15.72 11.31
C ASN A 581 -36.13 16.16 10.00
N PRO A 582 -36.68 17.17 9.31
CA PRO A 582 -36.09 17.62 8.04
C PRO A 582 -34.69 18.23 8.26
N GLY A 583 -34.42 18.77 9.45
CA GLY A 583 -33.19 19.50 9.74
C GLY A 583 -33.24 20.93 9.22
N PRO A 584 -32.14 21.70 9.37
CA PRO A 584 -32.00 22.95 8.65
C PRO A 584 -31.82 22.68 7.15
N ASP A 585 -32.32 23.59 6.30
CA ASP A 585 -32.17 23.48 4.85
C ASP A 585 -30.70 23.42 4.43
N LYS A 586 -30.40 22.79 3.29
CA LYS A 586 -29.05 22.70 2.72
C LYS A 586 -28.42 24.08 2.51
N ILE A 587 -29.21 25.04 2.01
CA ILE A 587 -28.85 26.45 1.90
C ILE A 587 -29.83 27.23 2.78
N ALA A 588 -29.32 28.00 3.74
CA ALA A 588 -30.16 28.69 4.71
C ALA A 588 -29.69 30.12 4.94
N ARG A 589 -30.63 30.99 5.33
CA ARG A 589 -30.32 32.35 5.79
C ARG A 589 -30.00 32.33 7.28
N VAL A 590 -28.99 33.08 7.68
CA VAL A 590 -28.63 33.25 9.09
C VAL A 590 -29.71 34.08 9.79
N GLU A 591 -30.45 33.46 10.71
CA GLU A 591 -31.50 34.13 11.49
C GLU A 591 -30.93 35.00 12.61
N GLU A 592 -29.93 34.47 13.33
CA GLU A 592 -29.25 35.18 14.40
C GLU A 592 -27.74 34.92 14.31
N TRP A 593 -26.93 35.98 14.44
CA TRP A 593 -25.48 35.91 14.45
C TRP A 593 -24.92 36.34 15.81
N LYS A 594 -24.08 35.49 16.41
CA LYS A 594 -23.44 35.75 17.70
C LYS A 594 -21.96 36.10 17.49
N PRO A 595 -21.59 37.39 17.36
CA PRO A 595 -20.26 37.82 16.93
C PRO A 595 -19.15 37.45 17.91
N ARG A 596 -19.42 37.50 19.22
CA ARG A 596 -18.41 37.13 20.25
C ARG A 596 -18.00 35.67 20.19
N SER A 597 -18.93 34.77 19.88
CA SER A 597 -18.67 33.34 19.78
C SER A 597 -18.46 32.84 18.34
N LYS A 598 -18.60 33.73 17.34
CA LYS A 598 -18.58 33.41 15.90
C LYS A 598 -19.48 32.23 15.54
N LYS A 599 -20.76 32.28 15.96
CA LYS A 599 -21.75 31.24 15.70
C LYS A 599 -22.99 31.81 15.04
N ALA A 600 -23.50 31.12 14.02
CA ALA A 600 -24.81 31.37 13.43
C ALA A 600 -25.85 30.45 14.06
N GLN A 601 -27.08 30.93 14.19
CA GLN A 601 -28.22 30.15 14.65
C GLN A 601 -29.22 29.97 13.52
N PHE A 602 -29.72 28.75 13.39
CA PHE A 602 -30.76 28.37 12.43
C PHE A 602 -31.89 27.72 13.19
N SER A 603 -33.13 28.05 12.83
CA SER A 603 -34.32 27.42 13.36
C SER A 603 -35.15 26.77 12.26
N TRP A 604 -35.84 25.69 12.61
CA TRP A 604 -36.77 25.00 11.73
C TRP A 604 -37.82 24.29 12.56
N ASN A 605 -38.89 23.83 11.91
CA ASN A 605 -39.97 23.11 12.57
C ASN A 605 -39.91 21.63 12.20
N ARG A 606 -40.12 20.76 13.19
CA ARG A 606 -40.33 19.31 12.97
C ARG A 606 -41.70 18.87 13.45
N ASN A 607 -42.22 17.79 12.89
CA ASN A 607 -43.48 17.21 13.36
C ASN A 607 -43.29 16.52 14.72
N SER A 608 -44.28 16.65 15.60
CA SER A 608 -44.29 15.86 16.84
C SER A 608 -44.55 14.39 16.52
N ARG A 609 -43.78 13.50 17.17
CA ARG A 609 -43.96 12.04 17.05
C ARG A 609 -45.31 11.54 17.60
N THR A 610 -45.91 12.29 18.52
CA THR A 610 -47.18 11.94 19.16
C THR A 610 -48.40 12.62 18.54
N ASP A 611 -48.20 13.74 17.83
CA ASP A 611 -49.27 14.52 17.22
C ASP A 611 -48.76 15.22 15.95
N TYR A 612 -49.05 14.64 14.80
CA TYR A 612 -48.61 15.11 13.48
C TYR A 612 -49.14 16.50 13.10
N ARG A 613 -50.09 17.07 13.86
CA ARG A 613 -50.59 18.44 13.66
C ARG A 613 -49.78 19.49 14.43
N LYS A 614 -48.90 19.07 15.34
CA LYS A 614 -48.11 19.95 16.20
C LYS A 614 -46.67 20.04 15.73
N LEU A 615 -46.26 21.25 15.35
CA LEU A 615 -44.89 21.58 15.00
C LEU A 615 -44.07 21.91 16.26
N ILE A 616 -42.88 21.31 16.36
CA ILE A 616 -41.91 21.55 17.42
C ILE A 616 -40.79 22.43 16.85
N PRO A 617 -40.59 23.65 17.40
CA PRO A 617 -39.48 24.50 16.99
C PRO A 617 -38.17 23.86 17.43
N CYS A 618 -37.24 23.73 16.49
CA CYS A 618 -35.89 23.23 16.67
C CYS A 618 -34.90 24.33 16.29
N SER A 619 -33.73 24.34 16.92
CA SER A 619 -32.64 25.22 16.52
C SER A 619 -31.28 24.58 16.70
N ILE A 620 -30.31 25.02 15.91
CA ILE A 620 -28.91 24.63 16.03
C ILE A 620 -28.01 25.87 15.93
N SER A 621 -26.96 25.87 16.75
CA SER A 621 -25.91 26.88 16.68
C SER A 621 -24.65 26.29 16.05
N VAL A 622 -24.25 26.83 14.90
CA VAL A 622 -23.16 26.33 14.08
C VAL A 622 -21.99 27.33 14.11
N PRO A 623 -20.75 26.88 14.36
CA PRO A 623 -19.59 27.77 14.29
C PRO A 623 -19.29 28.20 12.86
N ALA A 624 -18.77 29.42 12.70
CA ALA A 624 -18.41 30.00 11.40
C ALA A 624 -17.42 29.13 10.59
N THR A 625 -16.61 28.33 11.25
CA THR A 625 -15.63 27.44 10.61
C THR A 625 -16.25 26.26 9.85
N GLU A 626 -17.51 25.92 10.16
CA GLU A 626 -18.26 24.83 9.52
C GLU A 626 -19.28 25.36 8.50
N LEU A 627 -19.29 26.68 8.26
CA LEU A 627 -20.17 27.34 7.31
C LEU A 627 -19.35 27.86 6.13
N PHE A 628 -20.02 28.05 5.00
CA PHE A 628 -19.47 28.78 3.86
C PHE A 628 -20.45 29.88 3.44
N ASN A 629 -19.97 31.12 3.41
CA ASN A 629 -20.78 32.29 3.09
C ASN A 629 -20.98 32.45 1.58
N ILE A 630 -22.15 32.04 1.09
CA ILE A 630 -22.53 32.15 -0.33
C ILE A 630 -22.77 33.62 -0.70
N SER A 631 -23.24 34.46 0.23
CA SER A 631 -23.48 35.88 -0.06
C SER A 631 -22.20 36.68 -0.36
N ALA A 632 -21.06 36.25 0.16
CA ALA A 632 -19.75 36.87 -0.10
C ALA A 632 -19.02 36.25 -1.30
N TYR A 633 -19.55 35.16 -1.85
CA TYR A 633 -18.99 34.45 -2.99
C TYR A 633 -19.36 35.15 -4.31
N ARG A 634 -18.40 35.34 -5.22
CA ARG A 634 -18.69 35.85 -6.58
C ARG A 634 -18.73 34.70 -7.59
N PRO A 635 -19.69 34.69 -8.51
CA PRO A 635 -19.73 33.70 -9.59
C PRO A 635 -18.41 33.66 -10.36
N GLY A 636 -17.83 32.47 -10.51
CA GLY A 636 -16.53 32.23 -11.11
C GLY A 636 -15.34 32.19 -10.15
N ASP A 637 -15.51 32.52 -8.86
CA ASP A 637 -14.41 32.48 -7.88
C ASP A 637 -13.85 31.06 -7.68
N PHE A 638 -14.62 30.00 -7.97
CA PHE A 638 -14.11 28.64 -7.95
C PHE A 638 -12.96 28.43 -8.95
N LYS A 639 -12.97 29.12 -10.10
CA LYS A 639 -11.98 28.93 -11.18
C LYS A 639 -10.54 29.15 -10.72
N GLN A 640 -10.31 30.05 -9.76
CA GLN A 640 -8.97 30.30 -9.20
C GLN A 640 -8.36 29.07 -8.51
N PHE A 641 -9.20 28.16 -8.00
CA PHE A 641 -8.77 26.95 -7.31
C PHE A 641 -8.63 25.74 -8.25
N PHE A 642 -9.43 25.69 -9.33
CA PHE A 642 -9.41 24.57 -10.29
C PHE A 642 -8.44 24.80 -11.46
N GLN A 643 -8.11 26.05 -11.79
CA GLN A 643 -7.12 26.35 -12.83
C GLN A 643 -5.71 25.95 -12.41
N ASP A 644 -5.32 26.15 -11.15
CA ASP A 644 -4.01 25.74 -10.65
C ASP A 644 -3.95 24.21 -10.44
N PRO A 645 -3.01 23.49 -11.09
CA PRO A 645 -2.84 22.04 -10.93
C PRO A 645 -2.54 21.58 -9.50
N ARG A 646 -1.91 22.43 -8.66
CA ARG A 646 -1.49 22.11 -7.28
C ARG A 646 -2.67 22.01 -6.32
N SER A 647 -3.72 22.75 -6.62
CA SER A 647 -4.90 22.93 -5.78
C SER A 647 -6.02 21.92 -6.07
N ARG A 648 -6.04 21.31 -7.26
CA ARG A 648 -7.10 20.37 -7.68
C ARG A 648 -7.35 19.25 -6.66
N GLU A 649 -6.30 18.58 -6.19
CA GLU A 649 -6.40 17.47 -5.23
C GLU A 649 -6.98 17.91 -3.87
N LYS A 650 -6.58 19.09 -3.38
CA LYS A 650 -6.98 19.58 -2.05
C LYS A 650 -8.44 20.04 -2.01
N TYR A 651 -9.01 20.41 -3.16
CA TYR A 651 -10.29 21.12 -3.22
C TYR A 651 -11.50 20.32 -3.68
N ILE A 652 -11.32 19.06 -4.10
CA ILE A 652 -12.45 18.13 -4.35
C ILE A 652 -13.39 18.03 -3.13
N LYS A 653 -12.85 18.03 -1.91
CA LYS A 653 -13.65 17.98 -0.68
C LYS A 653 -14.58 19.18 -0.51
N TRP A 654 -14.22 20.32 -1.10
CA TRP A 654 -14.93 21.58 -0.97
C TRP A 654 -15.72 21.97 -2.20
N ALA A 655 -15.49 21.28 -3.32
CA ALA A 655 -16.24 21.44 -4.57
C ALA A 655 -17.76 21.45 -4.35
N PRO A 656 -18.38 20.58 -3.51
CA PRO A 656 -19.82 20.63 -3.30
C PRO A 656 -20.35 21.97 -2.74
N PHE A 657 -19.54 22.67 -1.93
CA PHE A 657 -19.92 23.96 -1.36
C PHE A 657 -19.80 25.09 -2.39
N LEU A 658 -18.74 25.06 -3.20
CA LEU A 658 -18.53 26.02 -4.29
C LEU A 658 -19.60 25.84 -5.37
N MET A 659 -19.91 24.60 -5.75
CA MET A 659 -20.92 24.29 -6.75
C MET A 659 -22.32 24.71 -6.27
N ALA A 660 -22.67 24.41 -5.03
CA ALA A 660 -23.94 24.85 -4.46
C ALA A 660 -24.05 26.38 -4.36
N ALA A 661 -22.93 27.09 -4.22
CA ALA A 661 -22.91 28.54 -4.28
C ALA A 661 -23.15 29.06 -5.70
N GLU A 662 -22.53 28.44 -6.72
CA GLU A 662 -22.78 28.73 -8.13
C GLU A 662 -24.24 28.46 -8.52
N ASP A 663 -24.78 27.29 -8.18
CA ASP A 663 -26.17 26.91 -8.46
C ASP A 663 -27.14 27.95 -7.86
N TRP A 664 -26.88 28.38 -6.63
CA TRP A 664 -27.68 29.41 -5.96
C TRP A 664 -27.63 30.76 -6.68
N TRP A 665 -26.46 31.18 -7.17
CA TRP A 665 -26.30 32.42 -7.94
C TRP A 665 -26.88 32.31 -9.36
N MET A 666 -26.89 31.13 -9.98
CA MET A 666 -27.58 30.89 -11.26
C MET A 666 -29.10 30.96 -11.09
N GLU A 667 -29.63 30.49 -9.96
CA GLU A 667 -31.06 30.54 -9.65
C GLU A 667 -31.53 31.93 -9.18
N ASN A 668 -30.71 32.65 -8.38
CA ASN A 668 -31.11 33.86 -7.65
C ASN A 668 -30.29 35.12 -7.99
N GLY A 669 -29.37 35.05 -8.95
CA GLY A 669 -28.50 36.14 -9.34
C GLY A 669 -29.21 37.27 -10.12
N PRO A 670 -28.53 38.40 -10.34
CA PRO A 670 -29.11 39.61 -10.93
C PRO A 670 -29.60 39.47 -12.38
N HIS A 671 -29.36 38.32 -13.04
CA HIS A 671 -29.89 38.02 -14.37
C HIS A 671 -31.35 37.55 -14.39
N LYS A 672 -31.99 37.39 -13.22
CA LYS A 672 -33.43 37.12 -13.06
C LYS A 672 -34.14 38.20 -12.23
N ALA A 673 -33.85 39.48 -12.50
CA ALA A 673 -34.84 40.50 -12.17
C ALA A 673 -36.08 40.24 -13.05
N PRO A 674 -37.29 40.06 -12.49
CA PRO A 674 -38.49 39.97 -13.31
C PRO A 674 -38.70 41.31 -14.01
N GLU A 675 -38.97 41.28 -15.31
CA GLU A 675 -39.56 42.42 -16.03
C GLU A 675 -40.93 42.79 -15.43
#